data_AF-A0A6P2Y156-F1
#
_entry.id   AF-A0A6P2Y156-F1
#
_cell.length_a   1.000
_cell.length_b   1.000
_cell.length_c   1.000
_cell.angle_alpha   90.00
_cell.angle_beta   90.00
_cell.angle_gamma   90.00
#
_symmetry.space_group_name_H-M   'P 1'
#
loop_
_entity.id
_entity.type
_entity.pdbx_description
1 polymer ?
#
loop_
_entity_poly.entity_id
_entity_poly.type
_entity_poly.pdbx_seq_one_letter_code
_entity_poly.pdbx_strand_id
1 'polypeptide(L)'
;MGYNSVALPTKVADLQKYDDEKFIATAYACILGRSPDPEGLQYYLSRLRSGVKKLEILKQLRTGQEGSSKVPCLVDLDDEISKFRRSKLPVLGAIHALLRRTWPTQSSQRLEVLERRITIIDNKLQGAIVSPIITQNEELTIPREKMNRSKFINLPGAAAFDRRNSTGIERNERALIDAILDVHWYRRKYGNLIDAESVLRHYEKQCSGGEIGSHSPSAYFIPSFYNGRNADIEGAQTNPYSHFRQFGCRENRDPHPLFNSEWYRKTYDINDDEGAFQHYVEIGWRLGYQPGPTFWSEWYVDQYDGVWGDPLYHYLTDGWHRGHVPNPLFSADWYHGQIGSEADPQIDLFTDYLVRSERTHVSPHPAFNAEFYAEKCEIAGMPIDRGMSALEHYFTTMGKVDPHPLFDAKYYAAQGKNKHHELGLVDFLIAERDWKNPHPLFSAEYYLTHRPDVAAANINPLLHYIAAGSREVCYPHPLFDNQFYLTNYHASIPVNSTPIEYYLSHGYQKGHSIRPVQQPILHADRNPNSHAAELDGVKKNVKPVADKKGDEKVGIFAHLFYPDMIGRVIELSKNVRNPCTIFISTDSPAKAEFISKYAEKESLHPVEVRVLENRGRDIAPMIVGFADKIREVDLCVHIHSKKSTHYAKAFDEWRNYLFDSNLGSQNLVDNIIALFSDKSIGMVAPVEYPPIDPLIQWGGNVSQVNALVELMTNGELSVNDSNLLELPSGSMFWFRSAVIRSLLDLELKTYHFDPEAGQVDGTMAHAIERAFFLICEISGFKWIRFRVVSGAPAVDAADLGLYKQSILPISSRKTSLVRNYPEIRDFSAIRSGNSRPRLNLLIPGAEKSKGYAGVSEALRLFSGVKEALGGDFDCRVISTDIPMSNQYAPEPGQSICDICDDDANKINVVCDGTKRSSLPISVRQSDVFVATSWWTAKLARDILKQQETIYGSSPGKYVYLIQDYESGFYPWSSKFMLAESTYKYPDEVIPVFNTEILADYFKREGYFDEGHVYNPPVNEEIMSAVDRTQRRENVMLIYMRPHAQRNCLEFADSLIAYATQKDPEFWRDWRFLAVGEDFDANSYLSTDRIEVFGRLTLDEYARWLSVARLGLSLMVSPHPSYPPLEMAEAGLLVLTNTYKNKNLSDLHENIRSFDSFDLEDVAFELRNLAEESMTARGGRAKIDWFFDGKSNVHQLSRDVANSVRRLFSAG
;
A
#
# COMPACT_ATOMS: atom_id res chain seq x y z
N MET A 1 -36.67 -42.54 -38.93
CA MET A 1 -36.52 -43.86 -38.29
C MET A 1 -36.56 -43.66 -36.78
N GLY A 2 -37.34 -44.49 -36.07
CA GLY A 2 -37.89 -44.16 -34.76
C GLY A 2 -36.92 -44.24 -33.58
N TYR A 3 -37.19 -43.38 -32.59
CA TYR A 3 -36.86 -43.60 -31.18
C TYR A 3 -38.09 -43.24 -30.33
N ASN A 4 -39.24 -43.87 -30.63
CA ASN A 4 -40.31 -44.01 -29.64
C ASN A 4 -39.99 -45.26 -28.80
N SER A 5 -40.00 -45.09 -27.47
CA SER A 5 -39.80 -46.09 -26.41
C SER A 5 -38.39 -46.32 -25.84
N VAL A 6 -37.53 -45.29 -25.76
CA VAL A 6 -36.33 -45.36 -24.88
C VAL A 6 -36.51 -44.36 -23.75
N ALA A 7 -36.50 -44.85 -22.50
CA ALA A 7 -36.52 -43.98 -21.32
C ALA A 7 -35.29 -43.07 -21.34
N LEU A 8 -35.52 -41.75 -21.43
CA LEU A 8 -34.44 -40.78 -21.36
C LEU A 8 -33.77 -40.86 -19.98
N PRO A 9 -32.43 -40.79 -19.90
CA PRO A 9 -31.74 -40.83 -18.64
C PRO A 9 -32.15 -39.63 -17.78
N THR A 10 -32.45 -39.88 -16.51
CA THR A 10 -32.76 -38.83 -15.53
C THR A 10 -31.52 -38.36 -14.77
N LYS A 11 -30.39 -39.05 -14.93
CA LYS A 11 -29.11 -38.69 -14.31
C LYS A 11 -27.97 -38.54 -15.31
N VAL A 12 -27.08 -37.58 -15.08
CA VAL A 12 -25.91 -37.29 -15.92
C VAL A 12 -24.98 -38.50 -16.02
N ALA A 13 -24.82 -39.28 -14.95
CA ALA A 13 -23.98 -40.47 -14.94
C ALA A 13 -24.44 -41.54 -15.93
N ASP A 14 -25.73 -41.67 -16.18
CA ASP A 14 -26.29 -42.63 -17.13
C ASP A 14 -26.18 -42.12 -18.57
N LEU A 15 -26.31 -40.81 -18.77
CA LEU A 15 -26.09 -40.17 -20.06
C LEU A 15 -24.64 -40.31 -20.54
N GLN A 16 -23.65 -40.16 -19.65
CA GLN A 16 -22.22 -40.24 -20.00
C GLN A 16 -21.76 -41.62 -20.50
N LYS A 17 -22.53 -42.68 -20.23
CA LYS A 17 -22.23 -44.06 -20.66
C LYS A 17 -22.49 -44.29 -22.15
N TYR A 18 -23.24 -43.42 -22.82
CA TYR A 18 -23.50 -43.55 -24.25
C TYR A 18 -22.25 -43.22 -25.08
N ASP A 19 -22.14 -43.85 -26.25
CA ASP A 19 -21.17 -43.47 -27.29
C ASP A 19 -21.37 -42.00 -27.72
N ASP A 20 -20.37 -41.40 -28.36
CA ASP A 20 -20.32 -39.94 -28.53
C ASP A 20 -21.47 -39.37 -29.38
N GLU A 21 -21.92 -40.10 -30.41
CA GLU A 21 -23.02 -39.67 -31.27
C GLU A 21 -24.36 -39.80 -30.55
N LYS A 22 -24.59 -40.94 -29.90
CA LYS A 22 -25.80 -41.18 -29.09
C LYS A 22 -25.85 -40.29 -27.85
N PHE A 23 -24.70 -39.95 -27.27
CA PHE A 23 -24.56 -39.01 -26.18
C PHE A 23 -25.04 -37.61 -26.59
N ILE A 24 -24.58 -37.08 -27.74
CA ILE A 24 -25.00 -35.74 -28.19
C ILE A 24 -26.49 -35.73 -28.53
N ALA A 25 -26.97 -36.75 -29.26
CA ALA A 25 -28.39 -36.84 -29.61
C ALA A 25 -29.28 -36.90 -28.36
N THR A 26 -28.88 -37.67 -27.34
CA THR A 26 -29.64 -37.80 -26.09
C THR A 26 -29.48 -36.57 -25.19
N ALA A 27 -28.32 -35.89 -25.19
CA ALA A 27 -28.11 -34.64 -24.48
C ALA A 27 -29.00 -33.51 -25.02
N TYR A 28 -29.13 -33.40 -26.34
CA TYR A 28 -30.06 -32.47 -26.97
C TYR A 28 -31.51 -32.77 -26.61
N ALA A 29 -31.91 -34.05 -26.60
CA ALA A 29 -33.25 -34.43 -26.18
C ALA A 29 -33.51 -34.12 -24.70
N CYS A 30 -32.55 -34.41 -23.81
CA CYS A 30 -32.69 -34.20 -22.36
C CYS A 30 -32.62 -32.73 -21.95
N ILE A 31 -31.85 -31.89 -22.63
CA ILE A 31 -31.60 -30.49 -22.25
C ILE A 31 -32.45 -29.53 -23.08
N LEU A 32 -32.54 -29.76 -24.39
CA LEU A 32 -33.22 -28.87 -25.33
C LEU A 32 -34.57 -29.43 -25.80
N GLY A 33 -34.92 -30.68 -25.48
CA GLY A 33 -36.23 -31.27 -25.83
C GLY A 33 -36.42 -31.56 -27.32
N ARG A 34 -35.34 -31.60 -28.12
CA ARG A 34 -35.36 -31.90 -29.57
C ARG A 34 -34.12 -32.71 -29.99
N SER A 35 -34.12 -33.25 -31.20
CA SER A 35 -32.91 -33.83 -31.81
C SER A 35 -31.95 -32.73 -32.31
N PRO A 36 -30.63 -32.99 -32.31
CA PRO A 36 -29.66 -32.05 -32.87
C PRO A 36 -29.84 -31.93 -34.39
N ASP A 37 -29.65 -30.72 -34.90
CA ASP A 37 -29.49 -30.47 -36.34
C ASP A 37 -28.11 -30.99 -36.83
N PRO A 38 -27.93 -31.21 -38.15
CA PRO A 38 -26.70 -31.79 -38.69
C PRO A 38 -25.43 -31.01 -38.34
N GLU A 39 -25.52 -29.68 -38.30
CA GLU A 39 -24.41 -28.77 -37.98
C GLU A 39 -24.07 -28.84 -36.49
N GLY A 40 -25.06 -28.79 -35.59
CA GLY A 40 -24.88 -28.95 -34.15
C GLY A 40 -24.34 -30.32 -33.77
N LEU A 41 -24.80 -31.39 -34.44
CA LEU A 41 -24.29 -32.74 -34.22
C LEU A 41 -22.81 -32.85 -34.61
N GLN A 42 -22.42 -32.36 -35.80
CA GLN A 42 -21.03 -32.38 -36.25
C GLN A 42 -20.12 -31.50 -35.38
N TYR A 43 -20.59 -30.30 -34.99
CA TYR A 43 -19.84 -29.39 -34.15
C TYR A 43 -19.47 -30.04 -32.81
N TYR A 44 -20.43 -30.61 -32.08
CA TYR A 44 -20.14 -31.22 -30.78
C TYR A 44 -19.40 -32.57 -30.90
N LEU A 45 -19.62 -33.34 -31.97
CA LEU A 45 -18.84 -34.56 -32.24
C LEU A 45 -17.36 -34.26 -32.48
N SER A 46 -17.05 -33.21 -33.25
CA SER A 46 -15.66 -32.81 -33.51
C SER A 46 -14.92 -32.44 -32.22
N ARG A 47 -15.62 -31.80 -31.28
CA ARG A 47 -15.08 -31.38 -29.98
C ARG A 47 -14.88 -32.55 -29.02
N LEU A 48 -15.78 -33.54 -29.00
CA LEU A 48 -15.53 -34.78 -28.26
C LEU A 48 -14.28 -35.49 -28.79
N ARG A 49 -14.13 -35.57 -30.11
CA ARG A 49 -12.96 -36.19 -30.76
C ARG A 49 -11.66 -35.42 -30.52
N SER A 50 -11.73 -34.10 -30.29
CA SER A 50 -10.59 -33.26 -29.91
C SER A 50 -10.31 -33.25 -28.39
N GLY A 51 -10.91 -34.17 -27.62
CA GLY A 51 -10.62 -34.36 -26.19
C GLY A 51 -11.43 -33.50 -25.23
N VAL A 52 -12.45 -32.77 -25.69
CA VAL A 52 -13.35 -32.02 -24.80
C VAL A 52 -14.22 -33.00 -24.01
N LYS A 53 -14.28 -32.84 -22.68
CA LYS A 53 -15.06 -33.74 -21.82
C LYS A 53 -16.58 -33.56 -22.04
N LYS A 54 -17.32 -34.67 -22.02
CA LYS A 54 -18.79 -34.72 -22.11
C LYS A 54 -19.51 -33.73 -21.18
N LEU A 55 -19.06 -33.57 -19.94
CA LEU A 55 -19.58 -32.61 -18.97
C LEU A 55 -19.45 -31.13 -19.42
N GLU A 56 -18.39 -30.77 -20.13
CA GLU A 56 -18.22 -29.40 -20.65
C GLU A 56 -19.20 -29.11 -21.80
N ILE A 57 -19.54 -30.14 -22.58
CA ILE A 57 -20.57 -30.03 -23.63
C ILE A 57 -21.96 -29.89 -23.02
N LEU A 58 -22.30 -30.68 -21.99
CA LEU A 58 -23.58 -30.54 -21.28
C LEU A 58 -23.72 -29.15 -20.66
N LYS A 59 -22.63 -28.61 -20.08
CA LYS A 59 -22.59 -27.24 -19.58
C LYS A 59 -22.91 -26.23 -20.67
N GLN A 60 -22.27 -26.33 -21.85
CA GLN A 60 -22.51 -25.40 -22.96
C GLN A 60 -23.95 -25.47 -23.46
N LEU A 61 -24.53 -26.66 -23.61
CA LEU A 61 -25.93 -26.82 -24.00
C LEU A 61 -26.88 -26.26 -22.95
N ARG A 62 -26.57 -26.44 -21.65
CA ARG A 62 -27.38 -25.94 -20.53
C ARG A 62 -27.31 -24.43 -20.35
N THR A 63 -26.15 -23.81 -20.58
CA THR A 63 -25.95 -22.35 -20.42
C THR A 63 -26.22 -21.55 -21.69
N GLY A 64 -26.43 -22.21 -22.83
CA GLY A 64 -26.82 -21.56 -24.08
C GLY A 64 -28.23 -20.97 -23.98
N GLN A 65 -28.52 -19.95 -24.81
CA GLN A 65 -29.77 -19.19 -24.77
C GLN A 65 -31.04 -20.07 -24.86
N GLU A 66 -30.98 -21.18 -25.62
CA GLU A 66 -32.09 -22.14 -25.71
C GLU A 66 -32.20 -23.00 -24.43
N GLY A 67 -31.09 -23.51 -23.90
CA GLY A 67 -31.06 -24.43 -22.76
C GLY A 67 -31.26 -23.76 -21.39
N SER A 68 -30.99 -22.46 -21.27
CA SER A 68 -31.25 -21.71 -20.03
C SER A 68 -32.75 -21.54 -19.77
N SER A 69 -33.56 -21.53 -20.83
CA SER A 69 -35.02 -21.33 -20.78
C SER A 69 -35.83 -22.62 -20.60
N LYS A 70 -35.20 -23.80 -20.67
CA LYS A 70 -35.85 -25.11 -20.58
C LYS A 70 -35.46 -25.84 -19.31
N VAL A 71 -36.38 -26.63 -18.75
CA VAL A 71 -36.12 -27.50 -17.60
C VAL A 71 -35.60 -28.84 -18.13
N PRO A 72 -34.33 -29.20 -17.89
CA PRO A 72 -33.75 -30.44 -18.41
C PRO A 72 -34.35 -31.66 -17.68
N CYS A 73 -34.47 -32.80 -18.37
CA CYS A 73 -34.95 -34.04 -17.74
C CYS A 73 -33.89 -34.73 -16.86
N LEU A 74 -32.65 -34.21 -16.86
CA LEU A 74 -31.54 -34.66 -16.04
C LEU A 74 -31.58 -33.91 -14.70
N VAL A 75 -32.08 -34.58 -13.65
CA VAL A 75 -32.36 -33.94 -12.35
C VAL A 75 -31.09 -33.53 -11.59
N ASP A 76 -29.95 -34.12 -11.90
CA ASP A 76 -28.65 -33.82 -11.28
C ASP A 76 -27.72 -32.99 -12.19
N LEU A 77 -28.22 -32.43 -13.29
CA LEU A 77 -27.39 -31.75 -14.29
C LEU A 77 -26.69 -30.50 -13.75
N ASP A 78 -27.43 -29.62 -13.10
CA ASP A 78 -26.89 -28.35 -12.59
C ASP A 78 -25.94 -28.60 -11.39
N ASP A 79 -26.19 -29.66 -10.61
CA ASP A 79 -25.31 -30.13 -9.54
C ASP A 79 -23.99 -30.68 -10.07
N GLU A 80 -24.01 -31.54 -11.09
CA GLU A 80 -22.81 -32.12 -11.69
C GLU A 80 -21.97 -31.07 -12.46
N ILE A 81 -22.61 -30.10 -13.12
CA ILE A 81 -21.92 -28.94 -13.72
C ILE A 81 -21.25 -28.11 -12.62
N SER A 82 -21.93 -27.89 -11.49
CA SER A 82 -21.40 -27.14 -10.36
C SER A 82 -20.21 -27.84 -9.71
N LYS A 83 -20.27 -29.16 -9.50
CA LYS A 83 -19.13 -29.98 -9.03
C LYS A 83 -17.96 -29.91 -10.00
N PHE A 84 -18.22 -30.01 -11.30
CA PHE A 84 -17.18 -29.90 -12.33
C PHE A 84 -16.49 -28.52 -12.32
N ARG A 85 -17.24 -27.42 -12.15
CA ARG A 85 -16.66 -26.06 -12.00
C ARG A 85 -15.78 -25.94 -10.76
N ARG A 86 -16.24 -26.46 -9.61
CA ARG A 86 -15.47 -26.46 -8.34
C ARG A 86 -14.15 -27.24 -8.46
N SER A 87 -14.13 -28.33 -9.23
CA SER A 87 -12.95 -29.19 -9.44
C SER A 87 -11.80 -28.55 -10.26
N LYS A 88 -12.06 -27.43 -10.94
CA LYS A 88 -11.11 -26.75 -11.84
C LYS A 88 -10.48 -25.50 -11.22
N LEU A 89 -10.79 -25.17 -9.95
CA LEU A 89 -10.23 -24.03 -9.22
C LEU A 89 -8.95 -24.44 -8.44
N PRO A 90 -7.78 -23.80 -8.67
CA PRO A 90 -6.47 -24.25 -8.18
C PRO A 90 -6.34 -24.38 -6.66
N VAL A 91 -7.02 -23.53 -5.88
CA VAL A 91 -6.88 -23.46 -4.41
C VAL A 91 -7.90 -24.32 -3.68
N LEU A 92 -9.11 -24.52 -4.24
CA LEU A 92 -10.18 -25.28 -3.62
C LEU A 92 -9.95 -26.81 -3.68
N GLY A 93 -9.19 -27.30 -4.67
CA GLY A 93 -8.78 -28.70 -4.73
C GLY A 93 -7.87 -29.11 -3.56
N ALA A 94 -6.99 -28.22 -3.11
CA ALA A 94 -6.12 -28.42 -1.96
C ALA A 94 -6.89 -28.37 -0.64
N ILE A 95 -7.84 -27.42 -0.50
CA ILE A 95 -8.71 -27.29 0.69
C ILE A 95 -9.61 -28.53 0.84
N HIS A 96 -10.21 -29.01 -0.25
CA HIS A 96 -11.07 -30.19 -0.22
C HIS A 96 -10.28 -31.49 0.10
N ALA A 97 -9.02 -31.59 -0.34
CA ALA A 97 -8.12 -32.69 0.00
C ALA A 97 -7.61 -32.63 1.45
N LEU A 98 -7.39 -31.42 1.99
CA LEU A 98 -6.95 -31.19 3.37
C LEU A 98 -8.05 -31.49 4.38
N LEU A 99 -9.29 -31.06 4.11
CA LEU A 99 -10.45 -31.25 4.99
C LEU A 99 -10.86 -32.72 5.18
N ARG A 100 -10.59 -33.60 4.20
CA ARG A 100 -10.81 -35.05 4.33
C ARG A 100 -9.75 -35.77 5.17
N ARG A 101 -8.59 -35.15 5.41
CA ARG A 101 -7.44 -35.75 6.11
C ARG A 101 -7.41 -35.43 7.60
N THR A 102 -8.08 -34.36 8.03
CA THR A 102 -7.96 -33.80 9.39
C THR A 102 -9.20 -33.97 10.29
N TRP A 103 -10.34 -34.47 9.78
CA TRP A 103 -11.56 -34.66 10.57
C TRP A 103 -12.13 -36.10 10.49
N PRO A 104 -12.25 -36.84 11.61
CA PRO A 104 -13.04 -38.07 11.64
C PRO A 104 -14.55 -37.76 11.76
N THR A 105 -15.31 -38.19 10.75
CA THR A 105 -16.72 -38.65 10.70
C THR A 105 -17.83 -38.11 11.64
N GLN A 106 -17.73 -36.93 12.26
CA GLN A 106 -18.83 -36.40 13.09
C GLN A 106 -19.14 -34.90 12.90
N SER A 107 -18.96 -34.34 11.69
CA SER A 107 -19.21 -32.91 11.44
C SER A 107 -19.82 -32.62 10.07
N SER A 108 -20.90 -33.33 9.71
CA SER A 108 -21.59 -33.13 8.43
C SER A 108 -22.41 -31.82 8.35
N GLN A 109 -22.89 -31.29 9.49
CA GLN A 109 -23.74 -30.10 9.53
C GLN A 109 -23.00 -28.77 9.30
N ARG A 110 -21.70 -28.66 9.65
CA ARG A 110 -20.92 -27.43 9.47
C ARG A 110 -20.48 -27.20 8.01
N LEU A 111 -20.31 -28.28 7.25
CA LEU A 111 -20.02 -28.22 5.81
C LEU A 111 -21.22 -27.74 4.99
N GLU A 112 -22.44 -28.18 5.33
CA GLU A 112 -23.69 -27.71 4.67
C GLU A 112 -23.94 -26.20 4.86
N VAL A 113 -23.58 -25.64 6.02
CA VAL A 113 -23.74 -24.21 6.31
C VAL A 113 -22.75 -23.35 5.51
N LEU A 114 -21.51 -23.83 5.34
CA LEU A 114 -20.50 -23.19 4.50
C LEU A 114 -20.86 -23.26 3.01
N GLU A 115 -21.40 -24.39 2.54
CA GLU A 115 -21.87 -24.54 1.16
C GLU A 115 -23.08 -23.65 0.84
N ARG A 116 -24.00 -23.48 1.79
CA ARG A 116 -25.14 -22.54 1.66
C ARG A 116 -24.70 -21.08 1.59
N ARG A 117 -23.70 -20.66 2.39
CA ARG A 117 -23.18 -19.29 2.37
C ARG A 117 -22.45 -18.95 1.07
N ILE A 118 -21.74 -19.89 0.46
CA ILE A 118 -21.08 -19.70 -0.84
C ILE A 118 -22.10 -19.53 -1.98
N THR A 119 -23.24 -20.22 -1.91
CA THR A 119 -24.32 -20.12 -2.91
C THR A 119 -25.02 -18.75 -2.87
N ILE A 120 -25.12 -18.14 -1.68
CA ILE A 120 -25.69 -16.80 -1.49
C ILE A 120 -24.78 -15.72 -2.08
N ILE A 121 -23.46 -15.88 -1.97
CA ILE A 121 -22.48 -14.93 -2.49
C ILE A 121 -22.44 -14.95 -4.04
N ASP A 122 -22.55 -16.12 -4.66
CA ASP A 122 -22.55 -16.26 -6.13
C ASP A 122 -23.80 -15.64 -6.77
N ASN A 123 -24.96 -15.73 -6.11
CA ASN A 123 -26.20 -15.09 -6.56
C ASN A 123 -26.15 -13.55 -6.46
N LYS A 124 -25.45 -12.99 -5.47
CA LYS A 124 -25.25 -11.53 -5.34
C LYS A 124 -24.30 -10.98 -6.42
N LEU A 125 -23.29 -11.74 -6.83
CA LEU A 125 -22.33 -11.33 -7.86
C LEU A 125 -22.94 -11.26 -9.27
N GLN A 126 -23.95 -12.08 -9.58
CA GLN A 126 -24.61 -12.04 -10.90
C GLN A 126 -25.62 -10.89 -11.05
N GLY A 127 -26.14 -10.33 -9.95
CA GLY A 127 -27.08 -9.21 -9.98
C GLY A 127 -26.46 -7.82 -10.15
N ALA A 128 -25.15 -7.67 -9.94
CA ALA A 128 -24.47 -6.37 -9.93
C ALA A 128 -24.02 -5.86 -11.32
N ILE A 129 -24.25 -6.63 -12.38
CA ILE A 129 -23.95 -6.22 -13.75
C ILE A 129 -25.26 -5.75 -14.39
N VAL A 130 -25.64 -4.47 -14.18
CA VAL A 130 -26.44 -3.59 -15.06
C VAL A 130 -26.95 -2.38 -14.25
N SER A 131 -26.25 -1.24 -14.30
CA SER A 131 -26.83 0.07 -14.71
C SER A 131 -25.89 1.27 -14.45
N PRO A 132 -26.06 2.38 -15.21
CA PRO A 132 -25.02 3.38 -15.46
C PRO A 132 -25.10 4.66 -14.61
N ILE A 133 -23.97 5.37 -14.68
CA ILE A 133 -23.56 6.64 -14.06
C ILE A 133 -24.49 7.82 -14.42
N ILE A 134 -24.87 8.65 -13.43
CA ILE A 134 -25.29 10.06 -13.63
C ILE A 134 -24.63 10.96 -12.57
N THR A 135 -24.09 12.08 -13.04
CA THR A 135 -23.29 13.10 -12.34
C THR A 135 -24.10 14.31 -11.83
N GLN A 136 -23.76 14.71 -10.59
CA GLN A 136 -23.55 16.07 -10.02
C GLN A 136 -24.60 17.21 -10.00
N ASN A 137 -24.64 17.81 -8.78
CA ASN A 137 -24.83 19.22 -8.35
C ASN A 137 -26.24 19.82 -8.18
N GLU A 138 -26.61 20.18 -6.94
CA GLU A 138 -26.70 21.57 -6.45
C GLU A 138 -27.09 21.67 -4.95
N GLU A 139 -27.00 22.88 -4.41
CA GLU A 139 -26.69 23.28 -3.04
C GLU A 139 -27.81 23.21 -1.96
N LEU A 140 -27.31 23.30 -0.72
CA LEU A 140 -27.97 23.39 0.58
C LEU A 140 -29.19 24.32 0.67
N THR A 141 -30.29 23.75 1.15
CA THR A 141 -31.12 24.34 2.22
C THR A 141 -31.78 23.20 2.99
N ILE A 142 -31.76 23.26 4.32
CA ILE A 142 -32.31 22.23 5.22
C ILE A 142 -33.82 22.46 5.39
N PRO A 143 -34.69 21.46 5.12
CA PRO A 143 -35.94 21.33 5.85
C PRO A 143 -36.05 19.96 6.54
N ARG A 144 -36.54 20.01 7.78
CA ARG A 144 -36.97 18.85 8.56
C ARG A 144 -37.93 17.97 7.75
N GLU A 145 -37.68 16.66 7.85
CA GLU A 145 -38.59 15.55 7.55
C GLU A 145 -39.10 15.38 6.11
N LYS A 146 -38.45 14.47 5.38
CA LYS A 146 -39.12 13.47 4.53
C LYS A 146 -38.35 12.16 4.58
N MET A 147 -38.68 11.30 5.55
CA MET A 147 -38.30 9.87 5.53
C MET A 147 -38.89 9.20 4.27
N ASN A 148 -38.12 8.30 3.68
CA ASN A 148 -38.40 7.64 2.41
C ASN A 148 -39.52 6.57 2.59
N ARG A 149 -40.77 7.01 2.67
CA ARG A 149 -41.98 6.20 2.98
C ARG A 149 -42.38 5.15 1.92
N SER A 150 -41.56 4.85 0.91
CA SER A 150 -42.01 4.14 -0.29
C SER A 150 -42.03 2.61 -0.20
N LYS A 151 -41.32 1.98 0.76
CA LYS A 151 -41.25 0.51 0.87
C LYS A 151 -42.43 -0.12 1.64
N PHE A 152 -42.94 0.53 2.69
CA PHE A 152 -44.04 -0.01 3.51
C PHE A 152 -45.45 0.20 2.90
N ILE A 153 -45.58 1.05 1.87
CA ILE A 153 -46.88 1.44 1.26
C ILE A 153 -47.32 0.48 0.13
N ASN A 154 -46.44 -0.35 -0.43
CA ASN A 154 -46.72 -1.20 -1.61
C ASN A 154 -47.02 -2.68 -1.29
N LEU A 155 -47.64 -2.98 -0.15
CA LEU A 155 -48.28 -4.29 0.08
C LEU A 155 -49.75 -4.23 -0.40
N PRO A 156 -50.29 -5.22 -1.13
CA PRO A 156 -51.65 -5.17 -1.65
C PRO A 156 -52.67 -5.09 -0.50
N GLY A 157 -53.34 -3.95 -0.35
CA GLY A 157 -54.36 -3.73 0.70
C GLY A 157 -54.47 -2.32 1.26
N ALA A 158 -53.56 -1.40 0.91
CA ALA A 158 -53.48 -0.06 1.52
C ALA A 158 -54.58 0.96 1.10
N ALA A 159 -55.58 0.57 0.31
CA ALA A 159 -56.63 1.47 -0.16
C ALA A 159 -57.99 1.17 0.51
N ALA A 160 -58.14 1.52 1.79
CA ALA A 160 -59.40 1.95 2.42
C ALA A 160 -59.24 2.05 3.95
N PHE A 161 -58.92 3.23 4.47
CA PHE A 161 -59.30 3.58 5.85
C PHE A 161 -59.70 5.05 5.89
N ASP A 162 -60.99 5.28 5.66
CA ASP A 162 -61.63 6.58 5.77
C ASP A 162 -61.85 6.89 7.26
N ARG A 163 -61.21 7.96 7.75
CA ARG A 163 -61.41 8.50 9.10
C ARG A 163 -62.74 9.24 9.15
N ARG A 164 -63.87 8.52 9.25
CA ARG A 164 -65.16 9.08 9.69
C ARG A 164 -66.20 7.98 9.90
N ASN A 165 -66.38 7.54 11.15
CA ASN A 165 -67.66 7.26 11.83
C ASN A 165 -67.58 6.12 12.87
N SER A 166 -67.80 6.54 14.13
CA SER A 166 -68.53 5.87 15.23
C SER A 166 -68.03 4.56 15.88
N THR A 167 -67.92 4.67 17.23
CA THR A 167 -67.84 3.67 18.33
C THR A 167 -66.50 2.99 18.68
N GLY A 168 -65.50 3.80 19.05
CA GLY A 168 -65.26 4.10 20.47
C GLY A 168 -64.28 3.25 21.29
N ILE A 169 -64.66 2.06 21.76
CA ILE A 169 -63.92 1.37 22.84
C ILE A 169 -63.85 -0.15 22.63
N GLU A 170 -64.90 -0.80 22.12
CA GLU A 170 -64.94 -2.27 21.96
C GLU A 170 -64.10 -2.81 20.79
N ARG A 171 -63.85 -2.00 19.75
CA ARG A 171 -63.05 -2.42 18.58
C ARG A 171 -61.55 -2.43 18.88
N ASN A 172 -61.09 -1.52 19.75
CA ASN A 172 -59.70 -1.41 20.19
C ASN A 172 -59.31 -2.52 21.17
N GLU A 173 -60.22 -2.95 22.05
CA GLU A 173 -59.95 -4.09 22.93
C GLU A 173 -59.87 -5.42 22.16
N ARG A 174 -60.72 -5.63 21.16
CA ARG A 174 -60.69 -6.85 20.32
C ARG A 174 -59.43 -6.95 19.46
N ALA A 175 -58.99 -5.84 18.85
CA ALA A 175 -57.76 -5.81 18.05
C ALA A 175 -56.50 -6.06 18.90
N LEU A 176 -56.45 -5.52 20.13
CA LEU A 176 -55.37 -5.77 21.08
C LEU A 176 -55.37 -7.21 21.61
N ILE A 177 -56.56 -7.79 21.85
CA ILE A 177 -56.73 -9.20 22.23
C ILE A 177 -56.23 -10.14 21.12
N ASP A 178 -56.58 -9.87 19.86
CA ASP A 178 -56.13 -10.68 18.72
C ASP A 178 -54.62 -10.52 18.43
N ALA A 179 -54.02 -9.39 18.81
CA ALA A 179 -52.60 -9.10 18.66
C ALA A 179 -51.70 -9.73 19.74
N ILE A 180 -52.15 -9.72 21.01
CA ILE A 180 -51.34 -10.20 22.16
C ILE A 180 -51.64 -11.68 22.49
N LEU A 181 -52.84 -12.19 22.20
CA LEU A 181 -53.13 -13.62 22.25
C LEU A 181 -53.16 -14.16 20.82
N ASP A 182 -51.98 -14.50 20.31
CA ASP A 182 -51.86 -15.06 18.97
C ASP A 182 -52.24 -16.54 18.97
N VAL A 183 -53.50 -16.80 18.66
CA VAL A 183 -54.09 -18.16 18.62
C VAL A 183 -53.30 -19.11 17.71
N HIS A 184 -52.79 -18.62 16.58
CA HIS A 184 -52.08 -19.46 15.61
C HIS A 184 -50.66 -19.78 16.10
N TRP A 185 -49.93 -18.80 16.60
CA TRP A 185 -48.62 -19.00 17.21
C TRP A 185 -48.70 -19.88 18.45
N TYR A 186 -49.68 -19.62 19.34
CA TYR A 186 -49.85 -20.36 20.59
C TYR A 186 -50.12 -21.84 20.34
N ARG A 187 -50.98 -22.17 19.37
CA ARG A 187 -51.25 -23.57 18.96
C ARG A 187 -50.01 -24.24 18.37
N ARG A 188 -49.24 -23.53 17.54
CA ARG A 188 -47.98 -24.06 17.00
C ARG A 188 -46.95 -24.35 18.10
N LYS A 189 -46.84 -23.48 19.10
CA LYS A 189 -45.84 -23.60 20.18
C LYS A 189 -46.23 -24.63 21.24
N TYR A 190 -47.49 -24.69 21.64
CA TYR A 190 -47.94 -25.49 22.80
C TYR A 190 -48.87 -26.66 22.48
N GLY A 191 -49.30 -26.82 21.22
CA GLY A 191 -50.03 -28.01 20.76
C GLY A 191 -51.17 -27.70 19.79
N ASN A 192 -51.09 -28.25 18.57
CA ASN A 192 -52.08 -28.02 17.49
C ASN A 192 -53.49 -28.57 17.80
N LEU A 193 -53.63 -29.41 18.82
CA LEU A 193 -54.89 -30.05 19.24
C LEU A 193 -55.78 -29.14 20.11
N ILE A 194 -55.29 -27.97 20.52
CA ILE A 194 -56.09 -26.97 21.24
C ILE A 194 -57.00 -26.27 20.23
N ASP A 195 -58.31 -26.29 20.44
CA ASP A 195 -59.27 -25.60 19.57
C ASP A 195 -59.13 -24.07 19.69
N ALA A 196 -59.39 -23.34 18.61
CA ALA A 196 -59.19 -21.89 18.54
C ALA A 196 -60.03 -21.13 19.59
N GLU A 197 -61.28 -21.54 19.84
CA GLU A 197 -62.14 -20.93 20.86
C GLU A 197 -61.72 -21.30 22.31
N SER A 198 -60.80 -22.25 22.46
CA SER A 198 -60.34 -22.77 23.75
C SER A 198 -58.94 -22.31 24.17
N VAL A 199 -58.19 -21.60 23.30
CA VAL A 199 -56.82 -21.13 23.57
C VAL A 199 -56.74 -20.20 24.79
N LEU A 200 -57.64 -19.22 24.91
CA LEU A 200 -57.68 -18.31 26.06
C LEU A 200 -57.92 -19.07 27.37
N ARG A 201 -58.90 -20.00 27.39
CA ARG A 201 -59.19 -20.82 28.57
C ARG A 201 -58.04 -21.75 28.92
N HIS A 202 -57.36 -22.30 27.90
CA HIS A 202 -56.18 -23.12 28.08
C HIS A 202 -55.05 -22.31 28.71
N TYR A 203 -54.76 -21.12 28.18
CA TYR A 203 -53.77 -20.20 28.73
C TYR A 203 -54.09 -19.78 30.18
N GLU A 204 -55.33 -19.35 30.45
CA GLU A 204 -55.80 -18.97 31.79
C GLU A 204 -55.68 -20.13 32.79
N LYS A 205 -55.97 -21.36 32.36
CA LYS A 205 -55.82 -22.59 33.16
C LYS A 205 -54.36 -22.91 33.50
N GLN A 206 -53.44 -22.73 32.55
CA GLN A 206 -52.00 -22.92 32.81
C GLN A 206 -51.45 -21.86 33.77
N CYS A 207 -52.00 -20.64 33.75
CA CYS A 207 -51.57 -19.56 34.63
C CYS A 207 -52.14 -19.63 36.06
N SER A 208 -53.16 -20.45 36.30
CA SER A 208 -53.85 -20.57 37.61
C SER A 208 -53.39 -21.75 38.47
N GLY A 209 -52.47 -22.58 37.97
CA GLY A 209 -51.99 -23.81 38.62
C GLY A 209 -50.68 -23.67 39.40
N GLY A 210 -50.55 -22.71 40.32
CA GLY A 210 -49.47 -22.65 41.34
C GLY A 210 -48.03 -22.39 40.86
N GLU A 211 -47.65 -22.86 39.67
CA GLU A 211 -46.48 -22.41 38.90
C GLU A 211 -46.92 -21.23 38.04
N ILE A 212 -46.84 -20.03 38.60
CA ILE A 212 -47.16 -18.80 37.88
C ILE A 212 -46.21 -18.65 36.67
N GLY A 213 -46.75 -18.76 35.44
CA GLY A 213 -46.23 -18.01 34.28
C GLY A 213 -45.27 -18.69 33.29
N SER A 214 -45.40 -19.99 32.97
CA SER A 214 -44.49 -20.62 31.96
C SER A 214 -44.91 -20.44 30.50
N HIS A 215 -46.20 -20.27 30.20
CA HIS A 215 -46.68 -20.15 28.82
C HIS A 215 -46.83 -18.67 28.43
N SER A 216 -46.29 -18.28 27.28
CA SER A 216 -46.46 -16.93 26.71
C SER A 216 -47.71 -16.89 25.82
N PRO A 217 -48.55 -15.84 25.87
CA PRO A 217 -49.79 -15.76 25.08
C PRO A 217 -49.55 -15.41 23.60
N SER A 218 -48.43 -14.76 23.28
CA SER A 218 -47.93 -14.52 21.92
C SER A 218 -46.42 -14.36 21.95
N ALA A 219 -45.82 -14.19 20.77
CA ALA A 219 -44.42 -13.80 20.63
C ALA A 219 -44.11 -12.44 21.29
N TYR A 220 -45.08 -11.53 21.40
CA TYR A 220 -44.90 -10.19 21.93
C TYR A 220 -44.93 -10.06 23.45
N PHE A 221 -45.19 -11.14 24.18
CA PHE A 221 -45.44 -11.04 25.61
C PHE A 221 -44.72 -12.14 26.38
N ILE A 222 -43.80 -11.75 27.27
CA ILE A 222 -43.07 -12.66 28.15
C ILE A 222 -43.59 -12.49 29.58
N PRO A 223 -44.39 -13.43 30.12
CA PRO A 223 -44.99 -13.29 31.46
C PRO A 223 -43.98 -13.18 32.60
N SER A 224 -42.86 -13.91 32.51
CA SER A 224 -41.79 -13.87 33.51
C SER A 224 -41.09 -12.51 33.57
N PHE A 225 -40.80 -11.91 32.41
CA PHE A 225 -40.27 -10.55 32.30
C PHE A 225 -41.27 -9.52 32.83
N TYR A 226 -42.54 -9.61 32.39
CA TYR A 226 -43.57 -8.66 32.79
C TYR A 226 -43.79 -8.65 34.30
N ASN A 227 -43.85 -9.82 34.94
CA ASN A 227 -43.94 -9.90 36.41
C ASN A 227 -42.69 -9.36 37.09
N GLY A 228 -41.49 -9.77 36.66
CA GLY A 228 -40.25 -9.36 37.30
C GLY A 228 -39.96 -7.86 37.19
N ARG A 229 -40.51 -7.18 36.18
CA ARG A 229 -40.37 -5.72 36.01
C ARG A 229 -41.39 -4.91 36.81
N ASN A 230 -42.49 -5.55 37.20
CA ASN A 230 -43.64 -4.90 37.84
C ASN A 230 -43.84 -5.49 39.25
N ALA A 231 -43.04 -5.04 40.21
CA ALA A 231 -43.06 -5.57 41.58
C ALA A 231 -44.43 -5.40 42.28
N ASP A 232 -45.25 -4.46 41.82
CA ASP A 232 -46.61 -4.20 42.31
C ASP A 232 -47.62 -5.31 41.99
N ILE A 233 -47.31 -6.20 41.02
CA ILE A 233 -48.15 -7.35 40.65
C ILE A 233 -47.58 -8.70 41.11
N GLU A 234 -46.32 -8.75 41.55
CA GLU A 234 -45.57 -9.98 41.88
C GLU A 234 -46.11 -10.73 43.14
N GLY A 235 -47.04 -10.12 43.90
CA GLY A 235 -47.70 -10.73 45.07
C GLY A 235 -49.20 -11.01 44.92
N ALA A 236 -49.84 -10.57 43.82
CA ALA A 236 -51.30 -10.51 43.71
C ALA A 236 -51.97 -11.77 43.13
N GLN A 237 -51.21 -12.84 42.82
CA GLN A 237 -51.67 -14.02 42.05
C GLN A 237 -52.49 -13.64 40.79
N THR A 238 -52.23 -12.45 40.23
CA THR A 238 -52.97 -11.92 39.09
C THR A 238 -52.33 -12.42 37.80
N ASN A 239 -53.16 -12.85 36.85
CA ASN A 239 -52.67 -13.29 35.55
C ASN A 239 -51.95 -12.10 34.84
N PRO A 240 -50.65 -12.24 34.46
CA PRO A 240 -49.85 -11.13 33.93
C PRO A 240 -50.40 -10.56 32.63
N TYR A 241 -50.91 -11.41 31.75
CA TYR A 241 -51.57 -11.01 30.50
C TYR A 241 -52.88 -10.27 30.77
N SER A 242 -53.70 -10.77 31.69
CA SER A 242 -54.95 -10.09 32.06
C SER A 242 -54.69 -8.70 32.64
N HIS A 243 -53.65 -8.56 33.46
CA HIS A 243 -53.23 -7.26 33.98
C HIS A 243 -52.73 -6.33 32.87
N PHE A 244 -51.83 -6.80 32.00
CA PHE A 244 -51.31 -5.98 30.91
C PHE A 244 -52.43 -5.47 29.99
N ARG A 245 -53.38 -6.33 29.66
CA ARG A 245 -54.55 -5.98 28.85
C ARG A 245 -55.42 -4.92 29.52
N GLN A 246 -55.70 -5.06 30.81
CA GLN A 246 -56.65 -4.19 31.51
C GLN A 246 -56.03 -2.83 31.91
N PHE A 247 -54.75 -2.83 32.28
CA PHE A 247 -54.07 -1.66 32.86
C PHE A 247 -52.73 -1.40 32.18
N GLY A 248 -51.87 -2.43 32.06
CA GLY A 248 -50.46 -2.24 31.70
C GLY A 248 -50.20 -1.57 30.36
N CYS A 249 -51.02 -1.82 29.34
CA CYS A 249 -50.87 -1.18 28.02
C CYS A 249 -51.09 0.34 28.09
N ARG A 250 -52.09 0.80 28.85
CA ARG A 250 -52.36 2.24 29.07
C ARG A 250 -51.36 2.88 30.02
N GLU A 251 -50.84 2.10 30.96
CA GLU A 251 -49.79 2.52 31.89
C GLU A 251 -48.38 2.53 31.26
N ASN A 252 -48.25 2.25 29.95
CA ASN A 252 -46.97 2.18 29.23
C ASN A 252 -45.98 1.17 29.84
N ARG A 253 -46.49 0.05 30.36
CA ARG A 253 -45.64 -1.05 30.82
C ARG A 253 -45.16 -1.85 29.62
N ASP A 254 -43.92 -2.34 29.67
CA ASP A 254 -43.35 -3.08 28.53
C ASP A 254 -43.77 -4.56 28.55
N PRO A 255 -44.38 -5.07 27.46
CA PRO A 255 -44.76 -6.50 27.37
C PRO A 255 -43.58 -7.42 27.04
N HIS A 256 -42.51 -6.87 26.47
CA HIS A 256 -41.32 -7.59 26.00
C HIS A 256 -40.08 -6.70 26.12
N PRO A 257 -38.88 -7.25 26.42
CA PRO A 257 -37.62 -6.48 26.43
C PRO A 257 -37.26 -5.74 25.13
N LEU A 258 -37.88 -6.10 24.00
CA LEU A 258 -37.61 -5.53 22.68
C LEU A 258 -38.55 -4.36 22.34
N PHE A 259 -39.50 -4.08 23.22
CA PHE A 259 -40.40 -2.95 23.10
C PHE A 259 -40.15 -2.01 24.28
N ASN A 260 -39.88 -0.74 23.99
CA ASN A 260 -39.68 0.28 25.03
C ASN A 260 -40.76 1.35 24.88
N SER A 261 -41.79 1.27 25.71
CA SER A 261 -42.99 2.10 25.63
C SER A 261 -42.72 3.57 25.91
N GLU A 262 -41.83 3.87 26.86
CA GLU A 262 -41.44 5.23 27.21
C GLU A 262 -40.69 5.89 26.05
N TRP A 263 -39.67 5.20 25.51
CA TRP A 263 -38.92 5.67 24.36
C TRP A 263 -39.79 5.82 23.13
N TYR A 264 -40.64 4.84 22.85
CA TYR A 264 -41.54 4.84 21.70
C TYR A 264 -42.49 6.03 21.75
N ARG A 265 -43.12 6.27 22.90
CA ARG A 265 -44.00 7.42 23.11
C ARG A 265 -43.27 8.74 22.89
N LYS A 266 -42.10 8.89 23.49
CA LYS A 266 -41.28 10.10 23.38
C LYS A 266 -40.78 10.35 21.94
N THR A 267 -40.52 9.29 21.19
CA THR A 267 -39.94 9.37 19.84
C THR A 267 -40.99 9.69 18.78
N TYR A 268 -42.19 9.12 18.88
CA TYR A 268 -43.23 9.23 17.85
C TYR A 268 -44.42 10.12 18.24
N ASP A 269 -44.37 10.77 19.41
CA ASP A 269 -45.36 11.75 19.88
C ASP A 269 -46.80 11.22 19.86
N ILE A 270 -47.01 10.04 20.47
CA ILE A 270 -48.33 9.41 20.57
C ILE A 270 -49.15 10.03 21.72
N ASN A 271 -50.48 10.04 21.57
CA ASN A 271 -51.39 10.62 22.56
C ASN A 271 -51.35 9.89 23.92
N ASP A 272 -51.52 10.62 25.02
CA ASP A 272 -51.51 10.09 26.40
C ASP A 272 -52.59 9.02 26.67
N ASP A 273 -53.72 9.09 25.97
CA ASP A 273 -54.82 8.13 26.11
C ASP A 273 -54.63 6.83 25.32
N GLU A 274 -53.61 6.75 24.46
CA GLU A 274 -53.32 5.61 23.58
C GLU A 274 -52.09 4.84 24.09
N GLY A 275 -52.20 3.51 24.25
CA GLY A 275 -51.07 2.69 24.72
C GLY A 275 -49.97 2.55 23.65
N ALA A 276 -48.70 2.73 24.04
CA ALA A 276 -47.58 2.71 23.09
C ALA A 276 -47.47 1.40 22.30
N PHE A 277 -47.58 0.27 22.99
CA PHE A 277 -47.55 -1.05 22.36
C PHE A 277 -48.75 -1.27 21.43
N GLN A 278 -49.94 -0.82 21.83
CA GLN A 278 -51.13 -0.88 20.99
C GLN A 278 -50.93 -0.14 19.67
N HIS A 279 -50.46 1.11 19.75
CA HIS A 279 -50.18 1.93 18.58
C HIS A 279 -49.18 1.25 17.63
N TYR A 280 -48.11 0.64 18.19
CA TYR A 280 -47.11 -0.07 17.39
C TYR A 280 -47.72 -1.19 16.55
N VAL A 281 -48.45 -2.12 17.18
CA VAL A 281 -48.98 -3.32 16.52
C VAL A 281 -50.08 -2.99 15.50
N GLU A 282 -50.88 -1.95 15.76
CA GLU A 282 -51.96 -1.54 14.86
C GLU A 282 -51.45 -0.77 13.64
N ILE A 283 -50.52 0.18 13.84
CA ILE A 283 -50.12 1.16 12.82
C ILE A 283 -48.60 1.38 12.76
N GLY A 284 -47.91 1.41 13.91
CA GLY A 284 -46.51 1.83 14.00
C GLY A 284 -45.54 1.06 13.11
N TRP A 285 -45.58 -0.28 13.11
CA TRP A 285 -44.69 -1.08 12.25
C TRP A 285 -44.95 -0.83 10.76
N ARG A 286 -46.19 -0.51 10.37
CA ARG A 286 -46.55 -0.17 8.98
C ARG A 286 -46.02 1.19 8.55
N LEU A 287 -45.76 2.08 9.52
CA LEU A 287 -45.09 3.35 9.29
C LEU A 287 -43.56 3.21 9.29
N GLY A 288 -43.03 1.99 9.50
CA GLY A 288 -41.60 1.75 9.64
C GLY A 288 -41.05 2.14 11.02
N TYR A 289 -41.91 2.39 12.01
CA TYR A 289 -41.47 2.78 13.34
C TYR A 289 -40.72 1.63 14.01
N GLN A 290 -39.68 1.99 14.76
CA GLN A 290 -38.91 1.08 15.59
C GLN A 290 -39.64 0.84 16.91
N PRO A 291 -39.74 -0.41 17.40
CA PRO A 291 -40.40 -0.72 18.67
C PRO A 291 -39.60 -0.24 19.90
N GLY A 292 -38.32 0.06 19.71
CA GLY A 292 -37.40 0.53 20.74
C GLY A 292 -36.05 0.92 20.13
N PRO A 293 -35.13 1.48 20.93
CA PRO A 293 -33.82 1.94 20.45
C PRO A 293 -32.90 0.81 19.97
N THR A 294 -33.15 -0.44 20.39
CA THR A 294 -32.31 -1.62 20.15
C THR A 294 -32.77 -2.50 18.98
N PHE A 295 -33.93 -2.19 18.37
CA PHE A 295 -34.46 -2.93 17.22
C PHE A 295 -34.67 -2.00 16.03
N TRP A 296 -33.87 -2.17 14.98
CA TRP A 296 -33.86 -1.25 13.86
C TRP A 296 -34.69 -1.78 12.70
N SER A 297 -35.99 -1.47 12.69
CA SER A 297 -36.96 -1.99 11.72
C SER A 297 -36.52 -1.78 10.26
N GLU A 298 -36.06 -0.59 9.89
CA GLU A 298 -35.64 -0.29 8.51
C GLU A 298 -34.38 -1.07 8.11
N TRP A 299 -33.35 -1.05 8.97
CA TRP A 299 -32.13 -1.83 8.75
C TRP A 299 -32.43 -3.33 8.66
N TYR A 300 -33.26 -3.87 9.56
CA TYR A 300 -33.63 -5.29 9.59
C TYR A 300 -34.30 -5.75 8.30
N VAL A 301 -35.24 -4.95 7.78
CA VAL A 301 -35.91 -5.24 6.50
C VAL A 301 -34.92 -5.14 5.32
N ASP A 302 -33.98 -4.19 5.36
CA ASP A 302 -33.00 -4.03 4.30
C ASP A 302 -31.89 -5.10 4.31
N GLN A 303 -31.56 -5.66 5.48
CA GLN A 303 -30.55 -6.72 5.59
C GLN A 303 -31.06 -8.10 5.21
N TYR A 304 -32.33 -8.40 5.46
CA TYR A 304 -32.85 -9.77 5.37
C TYR A 304 -33.97 -9.87 4.33
N ASP A 305 -33.76 -10.74 3.33
CA ASP A 305 -34.80 -11.08 2.36
C ASP A 305 -35.95 -11.85 3.00
N GLY A 306 -37.18 -11.58 2.55
CA GLY A 306 -38.37 -12.33 2.94
C GLY A 306 -38.99 -11.94 4.29
N VAL A 307 -38.66 -10.74 4.81
CA VAL A 307 -39.36 -10.14 5.96
C VAL A 307 -40.71 -9.59 5.47
N TRP A 308 -41.78 -10.36 5.67
CA TRP A 308 -43.15 -9.96 5.32
C TRP A 308 -43.93 -9.57 6.58
N GLY A 309 -44.50 -8.38 6.62
CA GLY A 309 -45.31 -7.90 7.75
C GLY A 309 -44.48 -7.17 8.82
N ASP A 310 -44.87 -7.34 10.09
CA ASP A 310 -44.21 -6.67 11.22
C ASP A 310 -42.78 -7.21 11.43
N PRO A 311 -41.73 -6.36 11.31
CA PRO A 311 -40.35 -6.80 11.48
C PRO A 311 -40.03 -7.37 12.87
N LEU A 312 -40.60 -6.80 13.94
CA LEU A 312 -40.40 -7.30 15.30
C LEU A 312 -41.04 -8.68 15.45
N TYR A 313 -42.28 -8.84 14.97
CA TYR A 313 -42.94 -10.14 15.00
C TYR A 313 -42.14 -11.20 14.24
N HIS A 314 -41.75 -10.87 13.00
CA HIS A 314 -40.95 -11.76 12.16
C HIS A 314 -39.66 -12.16 12.86
N TYR A 315 -38.96 -11.22 13.51
CA TYR A 315 -37.76 -11.53 14.29
C TYR A 315 -38.07 -12.57 15.37
N LEU A 316 -39.08 -12.30 16.21
CA LEU A 316 -39.45 -13.11 17.38
C LEU A 316 -39.97 -14.52 17.02
N THR A 317 -40.52 -14.72 15.82
CA THR A 317 -41.07 -16.01 15.39
C THR A 317 -40.15 -16.81 14.47
N ASP A 318 -39.44 -16.16 13.56
CA ASP A 318 -38.72 -16.82 12.46
C ASP A 318 -37.27 -16.34 12.34
N GLY A 319 -37.05 -15.03 12.49
CA GLY A 319 -35.78 -14.39 12.20
C GLY A 319 -34.63 -14.89 13.06
N TRP A 320 -34.80 -14.93 14.38
CA TRP A 320 -33.72 -15.36 15.28
C TRP A 320 -33.33 -16.83 15.06
N HIS A 321 -34.29 -17.70 14.72
CA HIS A 321 -34.02 -19.10 14.35
C HIS A 321 -33.18 -19.24 13.07
N ARG A 322 -33.21 -18.23 12.19
CA ARG A 322 -32.38 -18.15 10.98
C ARG A 322 -31.04 -17.46 11.24
N GLY A 323 -30.76 -17.08 12.49
CA GLY A 323 -29.57 -16.33 12.87
C GLY A 323 -29.63 -14.84 12.49
N HIS A 324 -30.82 -14.29 12.25
CA HIS A 324 -30.97 -12.85 12.05
C HIS A 324 -30.72 -12.13 13.38
N VAL A 325 -30.20 -10.89 13.31
CA VAL A 325 -29.99 -10.01 14.47
C VAL A 325 -30.77 -8.71 14.28
N PRO A 326 -31.14 -7.99 15.35
CA PRO A 326 -32.02 -6.82 15.24
C PRO A 326 -31.30 -5.50 14.94
N ASN A 327 -29.97 -5.47 15.05
CA ASN A 327 -29.10 -4.34 14.76
C ASN A 327 -27.65 -4.85 14.52
N PRO A 328 -26.75 -4.06 13.90
CA PRO A 328 -25.39 -4.48 13.58
C PRO A 328 -24.43 -4.56 14.79
N LEU A 329 -24.84 -4.06 15.96
CA LEU A 329 -24.04 -4.08 17.20
C LEU A 329 -24.40 -5.24 18.13
N PHE A 330 -25.06 -6.26 17.61
CA PHE A 330 -25.24 -7.52 18.31
C PHE A 330 -24.69 -8.70 17.49
N SER A 331 -23.82 -9.49 18.12
CA SER A 331 -23.31 -10.74 17.55
C SER A 331 -23.77 -11.92 18.40
N ALA A 332 -24.70 -12.69 17.86
CA ALA A 332 -25.25 -13.87 18.52
C ALA A 332 -24.16 -14.90 18.87
N ASP A 333 -23.22 -15.15 17.96
CA ASP A 333 -22.10 -16.09 18.17
C ASP A 333 -21.17 -15.61 19.29
N TRP A 334 -20.85 -14.31 19.32
CA TRP A 334 -20.00 -13.71 20.35
C TRP A 334 -20.66 -13.71 21.73
N TYR A 335 -21.94 -13.34 21.78
CA TYR A 335 -22.71 -13.35 23.02
C TYR A 335 -22.85 -14.77 23.58
N HIS A 336 -23.23 -15.73 22.73
CA HIS A 336 -23.36 -17.14 23.13
C HIS A 336 -22.03 -17.71 23.64
N GLY A 337 -20.90 -17.35 23.02
CA GLY A 337 -19.57 -17.74 23.47
C GLY A 337 -19.19 -17.25 24.87
N GLN A 338 -19.77 -16.14 25.35
CA GLN A 338 -19.53 -15.59 26.69
C GLN A 338 -20.33 -16.31 27.78
N ILE A 339 -21.59 -16.67 27.49
CA ILE A 339 -22.50 -17.28 28.49
C ILE A 339 -22.55 -18.81 28.42
N GLY A 340 -22.06 -19.43 27.35
CA GLY A 340 -22.04 -20.89 27.18
C GLY A 340 -23.44 -21.51 27.25
N SER A 341 -23.60 -22.54 28.10
CA SER A 341 -24.88 -23.27 28.27
C SER A 341 -25.88 -22.59 29.20
N GLU A 342 -25.60 -21.38 29.69
CA GLU A 342 -26.46 -20.63 30.62
C GLU A 342 -27.57 -19.82 29.92
N ALA A 343 -27.67 -19.90 28.59
CA ALA A 343 -28.74 -19.28 27.81
C ALA A 343 -30.07 -19.97 28.10
N ASP A 344 -31.12 -19.19 28.36
CA ASP A 344 -32.48 -19.74 28.44
C ASP A 344 -32.92 -20.23 27.03
N PRO A 345 -33.18 -21.54 26.83
CA PRO A 345 -33.55 -22.07 25.53
C PRO A 345 -34.94 -21.63 25.06
N GLN A 346 -35.72 -20.95 25.90
CA GLN A 346 -37.10 -20.52 25.60
C GLN A 346 -37.20 -19.14 24.96
N ILE A 347 -36.13 -18.33 25.01
CA ILE A 347 -36.05 -16.99 24.45
C ILE A 347 -34.86 -16.87 23.50
N ASP A 348 -34.90 -15.90 22.58
CA ASP A 348 -33.76 -15.64 21.70
C ASP A 348 -32.59 -15.01 22.46
N LEU A 349 -31.39 -15.13 21.90
CA LEU A 349 -30.15 -14.66 22.52
C LEU A 349 -30.10 -13.14 22.73
N PHE A 350 -30.79 -12.34 21.91
CA PHE A 350 -30.80 -10.89 22.09
C PHE A 350 -31.73 -10.48 23.24
N THR A 351 -32.87 -11.16 23.36
CA THR A 351 -33.77 -10.99 24.50
C THR A 351 -33.09 -11.41 25.81
N ASP A 352 -32.37 -12.55 25.84
CA ASP A 352 -31.55 -12.94 27.00
C ASP A 352 -30.49 -11.87 27.31
N TYR A 353 -29.82 -11.32 26.29
CA TYR A 353 -28.86 -10.22 26.45
C TYR A 353 -29.48 -9.01 27.13
N LEU A 354 -30.64 -8.52 26.67
CA LEU A 354 -31.27 -7.33 27.25
C LEU A 354 -31.63 -7.55 28.72
N VAL A 355 -32.21 -8.69 29.06
CA VAL A 355 -32.59 -9.01 30.45
C VAL A 355 -31.37 -9.23 31.35
N ARG A 356 -30.33 -9.90 30.84
CA ARG A 356 -29.12 -10.23 31.62
C ARG A 356 -28.19 -9.04 31.81
N SER A 357 -28.10 -8.17 30.81
CA SER A 357 -27.21 -7.01 30.82
C SER A 357 -27.63 -5.94 31.84
N GLU A 358 -28.88 -5.95 32.32
CA GLU A 358 -29.31 -5.17 33.48
C GLU A 358 -28.55 -5.52 34.78
N ARG A 359 -27.88 -6.69 34.83
CA ARG A 359 -27.25 -7.22 36.05
C ARG A 359 -25.74 -7.46 35.96
N THR A 360 -25.19 -7.67 34.76
CA THR A 360 -23.84 -8.25 34.61
C THR A 360 -22.94 -7.60 33.54
N HIS A 361 -23.36 -6.51 32.89
CA HIS A 361 -22.58 -5.79 31.87
C HIS A 361 -21.90 -6.69 30.83
N VAL A 362 -22.65 -7.64 30.25
CA VAL A 362 -22.13 -8.51 29.17
C VAL A 362 -21.96 -7.70 27.88
N SER A 363 -20.94 -8.03 27.08
CA SER A 363 -20.66 -7.31 25.83
C SER A 363 -21.51 -7.86 24.66
N PRO A 364 -22.26 -7.03 23.92
CA PRO A 364 -23.15 -7.48 22.84
C PRO A 364 -22.40 -7.86 21.55
N HIS A 365 -21.18 -7.35 21.37
CA HIS A 365 -20.41 -7.46 20.14
C HIS A 365 -18.91 -7.34 20.44
N PRO A 366 -18.00 -7.97 19.69
CA PRO A 366 -16.54 -7.86 19.92
C PRO A 366 -16.01 -6.43 19.87
N ALA A 367 -16.64 -5.55 19.09
CA ALA A 367 -16.29 -4.12 19.01
C ALA A 367 -17.01 -3.23 20.04
N PHE A 368 -17.70 -3.81 21.02
CA PHE A 368 -18.39 -3.08 22.09
C PHE A 368 -18.05 -3.72 23.44
N ASN A 369 -17.35 -3.01 24.31
CA ASN A 369 -16.98 -3.50 25.63
C ASN A 369 -17.89 -2.86 26.69
N ALA A 370 -18.86 -3.62 27.19
CA ALA A 370 -19.90 -3.11 28.09
C ALA A 370 -19.37 -2.70 29.47
N GLU A 371 -18.35 -3.39 30.00
CA GLU A 371 -17.70 -3.03 31.27
C GLU A 371 -16.93 -1.70 31.14
N PHE A 372 -16.11 -1.58 30.09
CA PHE A 372 -15.42 -0.33 29.77
C PHE A 372 -16.40 0.82 29.54
N TYR A 373 -17.48 0.58 28.79
CA TYR A 373 -18.49 1.60 28.50
C TYR A 373 -19.18 2.08 29.79
N ALA A 374 -19.54 1.17 30.69
CA ALA A 374 -20.15 1.51 31.98
C ALA A 374 -19.21 2.38 32.84
N GLU A 375 -17.93 2.00 32.96
CA GLU A 375 -16.93 2.78 33.68
C GLU A 375 -16.78 4.19 33.08
N LYS A 376 -16.69 4.29 31.74
CA LYS A 376 -16.59 5.59 31.05
C LYS A 376 -17.84 6.45 31.22
N CYS A 377 -19.03 5.83 31.24
CA CYS A 377 -20.28 6.51 31.50
C CYS A 377 -20.32 7.14 32.90
N GLU A 378 -19.84 6.43 33.93
CA GLU A 378 -19.71 6.97 35.28
C GLU A 378 -18.75 8.18 35.31
N ILE A 379 -17.58 8.06 34.69
CA ILE A 379 -16.58 9.14 34.61
C ILE A 379 -17.13 10.36 33.85
N ALA A 380 -17.91 10.14 32.79
CA ALA A 380 -18.51 11.20 32.00
C ALA A 380 -19.73 11.85 32.67
N GLY A 381 -20.18 11.38 33.84
CA GLY A 381 -21.38 11.86 34.51
C GLY A 381 -22.68 11.50 33.78
N MET A 382 -22.66 10.42 32.99
CA MET A 382 -23.80 9.88 32.25
C MET A 382 -24.03 8.41 32.64
N PRO A 383 -24.34 8.09 33.91
CA PRO A 383 -24.48 6.71 34.36
C PRO A 383 -25.63 6.00 33.62
N ILE A 384 -25.48 4.70 33.40
CA ILE A 384 -26.52 3.88 32.77
C ILE A 384 -27.72 3.78 33.73
N ASP A 385 -28.90 4.13 33.24
CA ASP A 385 -30.14 4.10 34.03
C ASP A 385 -30.47 2.68 34.51
N ARG A 386 -31.12 2.59 35.68
CA ARG A 386 -31.47 1.29 36.27
C ARG A 386 -32.39 0.50 35.33
N GLY A 387 -31.95 -0.71 34.98
CA GLY A 387 -32.69 -1.60 34.12
C GLY A 387 -32.64 -1.23 32.64
N MET A 388 -31.60 -0.50 32.22
CA MET A 388 -31.22 -0.28 30.83
C MET A 388 -29.93 -1.04 30.52
N SER A 389 -29.79 -1.59 29.31
CA SER A 389 -28.54 -2.22 28.87
C SER A 389 -27.48 -1.18 28.44
N ALA A 390 -26.20 -1.54 28.47
CA ALA A 390 -25.13 -0.69 27.95
C ALA A 390 -25.32 -0.32 26.47
N LEU A 391 -25.80 -1.27 25.66
CA LEU A 391 -26.09 -1.05 24.24
C LEU A 391 -27.25 -0.07 24.05
N GLU A 392 -28.32 -0.22 24.84
CA GLU A 392 -29.47 0.69 24.82
C GLU A 392 -29.06 2.11 25.23
N HIS A 393 -28.25 2.26 26.28
CA HIS A 393 -27.72 3.55 26.69
C HIS A 393 -26.84 4.19 25.60
N TYR A 394 -26.03 3.40 24.89
CA TYR A 394 -25.23 3.89 23.77
C TYR A 394 -26.08 4.46 22.63
N PHE A 395 -27.17 3.78 22.28
CA PHE A 395 -28.08 4.24 21.24
C PHE A 395 -28.86 5.50 21.66
N THR A 396 -29.41 5.52 22.87
CA THR A 396 -30.22 6.66 23.34
C THR A 396 -29.39 7.93 23.57
N THR A 397 -28.11 7.79 23.89
CA THR A 397 -27.18 8.92 24.04
C THR A 397 -26.50 9.34 22.74
N MET A 398 -26.80 8.68 21.63
CA MET A 398 -26.18 8.91 20.31
C MET A 398 -24.65 8.74 20.32
N GLY A 399 -24.14 7.76 21.06
CA GLY A 399 -22.72 7.42 21.08
C GLY A 399 -21.78 8.50 21.60
N LYS A 400 -22.24 9.29 22.58
CA LYS A 400 -21.44 10.36 23.23
C LYS A 400 -20.24 9.85 24.02
N VAL A 401 -20.29 8.60 24.45
CA VAL A 401 -19.22 7.93 25.19
C VAL A 401 -18.68 6.80 24.31
N ASP A 402 -17.36 6.65 24.28
CA ASP A 402 -16.71 5.64 23.45
C ASP A 402 -17.06 4.22 23.93
N PRO A 403 -17.54 3.33 23.04
CA PRO A 403 -18.03 2.00 23.41
C PRO A 403 -16.93 0.95 23.57
N HIS A 404 -15.69 1.26 23.19
CA HIS A 404 -14.59 0.31 23.18
C HIS A 404 -13.23 1.02 23.26
N PRO A 405 -12.20 0.47 23.95
CA PRO A 405 -10.86 1.08 24.01
C PRO A 405 -10.21 1.32 22.64
N LEU A 406 -10.53 0.49 21.65
CA LEU A 406 -10.03 0.57 20.27
C LEU A 406 -10.95 1.34 19.31
N PHE A 407 -11.88 2.13 19.84
CA PHE A 407 -12.73 3.00 19.03
C PHE A 407 -12.80 4.39 19.66
N ASP A 408 -12.19 5.38 19.02
CA ASP A 408 -12.26 6.80 19.38
C ASP A 408 -13.20 7.49 18.40
N ALA A 409 -14.42 7.80 18.86
CA ALA A 409 -15.46 8.35 17.98
C ALA A 409 -15.09 9.74 17.41
N LYS A 410 -14.31 10.53 18.16
CA LYS A 410 -13.87 11.86 17.70
C LYS A 410 -12.81 11.74 16.63
N TYR A 411 -11.81 10.89 16.85
CA TYR A 411 -10.76 10.60 15.86
C TYR A 411 -11.33 9.98 14.59
N TYR A 412 -12.28 9.05 14.72
CA TYR A 412 -12.95 8.44 13.58
C TYR A 412 -13.71 9.48 12.73
N ALA A 413 -14.43 10.40 13.39
CA ALA A 413 -15.17 11.47 12.70
C ALA A 413 -14.25 12.56 12.10
N ALA A 414 -13.07 12.81 12.69
CA ALA A 414 -12.09 13.77 12.19
C ALA A 414 -11.51 13.37 10.82
N GLN A 415 -11.47 12.08 10.51
CA GLN A 415 -11.06 11.53 9.20
C GLN A 415 -12.11 11.75 8.09
N GLY A 416 -13.17 12.53 8.36
CA GLY A 416 -14.22 12.90 7.41
C GLY A 416 -15.60 12.40 7.86
N LYS A 417 -16.66 12.90 7.20
CA LYS A 417 -18.05 12.54 7.54
C LYS A 417 -18.27 11.02 7.53
N ASN A 418 -19.10 10.55 8.44
CA ASN A 418 -19.61 9.19 8.42
C ASN A 418 -20.43 9.00 7.14
N LYS A 419 -20.20 7.90 6.43
CA LYS A 419 -20.73 7.69 5.07
C LYS A 419 -22.05 6.93 5.09
N HIS A 420 -22.26 6.10 6.11
CA HIS A 420 -23.30 5.09 6.18
C HIS A 420 -24.20 5.27 7.40
N HIS A 421 -23.70 5.81 8.52
CA HIS A 421 -24.51 6.00 9.73
C HIS A 421 -24.03 7.15 10.64
N GLU A 422 -24.92 7.78 11.41
CA GLU A 422 -24.56 8.89 12.30
C GLU A 422 -23.66 8.44 13.47
N LEU A 423 -23.91 7.25 14.02
CA LEU A 423 -23.05 6.63 15.04
C LEU A 423 -21.77 6.09 14.41
N GLY A 424 -20.61 6.60 14.85
CA GLY A 424 -19.31 6.26 14.27
C GLY A 424 -18.97 4.77 14.31
N LEU A 425 -19.23 4.07 15.43
CA LEU A 425 -18.93 2.63 15.51
C LEU A 425 -19.78 1.82 14.53
N VAL A 426 -21.05 2.22 14.36
CA VAL A 426 -21.97 1.56 13.43
C VAL A 426 -21.52 1.81 11.99
N ASP A 427 -21.18 3.05 11.65
CA ASP A 427 -20.60 3.44 10.35
C ASP A 427 -19.37 2.59 10.00
N PHE A 428 -18.48 2.38 10.97
CA PHE A 428 -17.29 1.54 10.82
C PHE A 428 -17.62 0.06 10.57
N LEU A 429 -18.60 -0.49 11.29
CA LEU A 429 -18.96 -1.91 11.19
C LEU A 429 -19.66 -2.27 9.89
N ILE A 430 -20.52 -1.38 9.38
CA ILE A 430 -21.28 -1.61 8.14
C ILE A 430 -20.50 -1.22 6.89
N ALA A 431 -19.32 -0.59 7.03
CA ALA A 431 -18.46 -0.28 5.91
C ALA A 431 -17.96 -1.58 5.24
N GLU A 432 -18.14 -1.67 3.92
CA GLU A 432 -17.76 -2.86 3.15
C GLU A 432 -16.27 -2.89 2.77
N ARG A 433 -15.65 -1.72 2.54
CA ARG A 433 -14.24 -1.52 2.14
C ARG A 433 -13.73 -0.14 2.58
N ASP A 434 -12.41 0.06 2.48
CA ASP A 434 -11.72 1.33 2.79
C ASP A 434 -12.02 1.82 4.21
N TRP A 435 -11.82 0.93 5.18
CA TRP A 435 -12.04 1.22 6.59
C TRP A 435 -11.14 2.37 7.06
N LYS A 436 -11.76 3.42 7.61
CA LYS A 436 -11.05 4.46 8.36
C LYS A 436 -10.44 3.86 9.63
N ASN A 437 -9.44 4.56 10.18
CA ASN A 437 -8.79 4.12 11.40
C ASN A 437 -9.73 4.33 12.60
N PRO A 438 -10.12 3.28 13.33
CA PRO A 438 -11.05 3.38 14.46
C PRO A 438 -10.40 4.06 15.67
N HIS A 439 -9.07 4.08 15.77
CA HIS A 439 -8.33 4.63 16.91
C HIS A 439 -6.91 5.05 16.47
N PRO A 440 -6.26 6.06 17.09
CA PRO A 440 -4.89 6.47 16.72
C PRO A 440 -3.81 5.38 16.82
N LEU A 441 -4.01 4.36 17.66
CA LEU A 441 -3.16 3.16 17.76
C LEU A 441 -3.68 1.95 16.97
N PHE A 442 -4.60 2.13 16.02
CA PHE A 442 -5.03 1.07 15.11
C PHE A 442 -5.10 1.61 13.68
N SER A 443 -4.24 1.09 12.80
CA SER A 443 -4.24 1.46 11.38
C SER A 443 -4.82 0.32 10.54
N ALA A 444 -6.01 0.55 9.99
CA ALA A 444 -6.70 -0.43 9.13
C ALA A 444 -5.87 -0.75 7.88
N GLU A 445 -5.30 0.28 7.25
CA GLU A 445 -4.45 0.15 6.07
C GLU A 445 -3.16 -0.61 6.36
N TYR A 446 -2.46 -0.25 7.45
CA TYR A 446 -1.25 -0.97 7.88
C TYR A 446 -1.56 -2.44 8.16
N TYR A 447 -2.66 -2.71 8.87
CA TYR A 447 -3.07 -4.06 9.23
C TYR A 447 -3.34 -4.92 7.98
N LEU A 448 -4.11 -4.39 7.03
CA LEU A 448 -4.47 -5.10 5.79
C LEU A 448 -3.27 -5.30 4.86
N THR A 449 -2.33 -4.35 4.83
CA THR A 449 -1.07 -4.48 4.06
C THR A 449 -0.22 -5.63 4.58
N HIS A 450 -0.21 -5.86 5.90
CA HIS A 450 0.51 -6.97 6.54
C HIS A 450 -0.30 -8.26 6.64
N ARG A 451 -1.61 -8.22 6.36
CA ARG A 451 -2.54 -9.35 6.34
C ARG A 451 -3.30 -9.42 5.02
N PRO A 452 -2.61 -9.78 3.90
CA PRO A 452 -3.24 -9.85 2.58
C PRO A 452 -4.35 -10.92 2.51
N ASP A 453 -4.32 -11.91 3.40
CA ASP A 453 -5.38 -12.91 3.56
C ASP A 453 -6.68 -12.30 4.12
N VAL A 454 -6.57 -11.41 5.11
CA VAL A 454 -7.70 -10.65 5.68
C VAL A 454 -8.24 -9.65 4.65
N ALA A 455 -7.35 -8.98 3.92
CA ALA A 455 -7.70 -8.05 2.84
C ALA A 455 -8.44 -8.76 1.70
N ALA A 456 -7.93 -9.91 1.24
CA ALA A 456 -8.55 -10.71 0.17
C ALA A 456 -9.91 -11.29 0.59
N ALA A 457 -10.07 -11.64 1.87
CA ALA A 457 -11.33 -12.12 2.43
C ALA A 457 -12.34 -10.99 2.73
N ASN A 458 -11.96 -9.72 2.57
CA ASN A 458 -12.79 -8.55 2.86
C ASN A 458 -13.34 -8.55 4.30
N ILE A 459 -12.51 -8.98 5.25
CA ILE A 459 -12.86 -9.03 6.68
C ILE A 459 -12.48 -7.71 7.33
N ASN A 460 -13.36 -7.15 8.16
CA ASN A 460 -13.07 -5.93 8.92
C ASN A 460 -11.80 -6.13 9.79
N PRO A 461 -10.79 -5.27 9.64
CA PRO A 461 -9.48 -5.48 10.25
C PRO A 461 -9.51 -5.43 11.78
N LEU A 462 -10.32 -4.55 12.38
CA LEU A 462 -10.45 -4.46 13.83
C LEU A 462 -11.12 -5.71 14.40
N LEU A 463 -12.20 -6.19 13.76
CA LEU A 463 -12.88 -7.41 14.19
C LEU A 463 -11.99 -8.64 14.09
N HIS A 464 -11.22 -8.75 13.01
CA HIS A 464 -10.23 -9.81 12.86
C HIS A 464 -9.18 -9.74 13.97
N TYR A 465 -8.65 -8.54 14.26
CA TYR A 465 -7.65 -8.35 15.30
C TYR A 465 -8.14 -8.76 16.69
N ILE A 466 -9.34 -8.34 17.08
CA ILE A 466 -9.96 -8.67 18.38
C ILE A 466 -10.23 -10.17 18.48
N ALA A 467 -10.76 -10.79 17.42
CA ALA A 467 -11.14 -12.20 17.45
C ALA A 467 -9.95 -13.18 17.40
N ALA A 468 -8.93 -12.88 16.57
CA ALA A 468 -7.83 -13.79 16.28
C ALA A 468 -6.48 -13.11 16.18
N GLY A 469 -6.39 -11.97 15.49
CA GLY A 469 -5.12 -11.34 15.13
C GLY A 469 -4.21 -11.01 16.31
N SER A 470 -4.77 -10.62 17.45
CA SER A 470 -3.99 -10.41 18.67
C SER A 470 -3.25 -11.68 19.15
N ARG A 471 -3.91 -12.85 19.08
CA ARG A 471 -3.33 -14.16 19.47
C ARG A 471 -2.35 -14.69 18.43
N GLU A 472 -2.56 -14.34 17.17
CA GLU A 472 -1.65 -14.61 16.05
C GLU A 472 -0.45 -13.64 16.01
N VAL A 473 -0.27 -12.79 17.04
CA VAL A 473 0.80 -11.81 17.15
C VAL A 473 0.85 -10.82 15.98
N CYS A 474 -0.32 -10.42 15.47
CA CYS A 474 -0.40 -9.39 14.45
C CYS A 474 -0.15 -8.01 15.03
N TYR A 475 0.36 -7.09 14.22
CA TYR A 475 0.66 -5.72 14.62
C TYR A 475 -0.53 -4.81 14.24
N PRO A 476 -1.27 -4.22 15.21
CA PRO A 476 -2.41 -3.35 14.92
C PRO A 476 -1.99 -1.99 14.36
N HIS A 477 -0.74 -1.57 14.62
CA HIS A 477 -0.21 -0.26 14.26
C HIS A 477 1.33 -0.29 14.31
N PRO A 478 2.05 0.43 13.43
CA PRO A 478 3.51 0.40 13.38
C PRO A 478 4.19 0.96 14.63
N LEU A 479 3.49 1.79 15.41
CA LEU A 479 4.00 2.32 16.69
C LEU A 479 3.74 1.43 17.91
N PHE A 480 3.02 0.30 17.76
CA PHE A 480 2.72 -0.62 18.86
C PHE A 480 3.28 -2.01 18.55
N ASP A 481 4.31 -2.42 19.31
CA ASP A 481 4.94 -3.73 19.16
C ASP A 481 4.18 -4.77 19.99
N ASN A 482 3.28 -5.50 19.31
CA ASN A 482 2.41 -6.49 19.94
C ASN A 482 3.21 -7.66 20.55
N GLN A 483 4.28 -8.11 19.87
CA GLN A 483 5.13 -9.20 20.36
C GLN A 483 5.90 -8.77 21.61
N PHE A 484 6.51 -7.58 21.59
CA PHE A 484 7.18 -7.02 22.76
C PHE A 484 6.23 -6.91 23.94
N TYR A 485 5.04 -6.35 23.73
CA TYR A 485 4.09 -6.12 24.81
C TYR A 485 3.62 -7.42 25.45
N LEU A 486 3.28 -8.43 24.64
CA LEU A 486 2.94 -9.78 25.12
C LEU A 486 4.11 -10.38 25.90
N THR A 487 5.33 -10.32 25.36
CA THR A 487 6.52 -10.91 26.01
C THR A 487 6.73 -10.33 27.42
N ASN A 488 6.56 -9.02 27.60
CA ASN A 488 6.86 -8.34 28.86
C ASN A 488 5.68 -8.29 29.84
N TYR A 489 4.43 -8.27 29.34
CA TYR A 489 3.26 -7.99 30.16
C TYR A 489 2.15 -9.04 30.08
N HIS A 490 2.33 -10.20 29.42
CA HIS A 490 1.28 -11.22 29.28
C HIS A 490 0.60 -11.59 30.60
N ALA A 491 1.37 -11.72 31.70
CA ALA A 491 0.84 -12.10 33.01
C ALA A 491 -0.13 -11.06 33.61
N SER A 492 -0.09 -9.81 33.12
CA SER A 492 -0.99 -8.74 33.54
C SER A 492 -2.23 -8.61 32.65
N ILE A 493 -2.25 -9.23 31.46
CA ILE A 493 -3.31 -9.09 30.47
C ILE A 493 -4.39 -10.15 30.75
N PRO A 494 -5.65 -9.76 30.99
CA PRO A 494 -6.77 -10.70 31.12
C PRO A 494 -6.95 -11.57 29.87
N VAL A 495 -7.39 -12.82 30.05
CA VAL A 495 -7.59 -13.80 28.95
C VAL A 495 -8.50 -13.27 27.82
N ASN A 496 -9.44 -12.40 28.17
CA ASN A 496 -10.43 -11.83 27.25
C ASN A 496 -10.06 -10.41 26.76
N SER A 497 -8.82 -9.95 26.95
CA SER A 497 -8.37 -8.63 26.51
C SER A 497 -7.18 -8.74 25.56
N THR A 498 -7.15 -7.88 24.54
CA THR A 498 -5.98 -7.75 23.66
C THR A 498 -4.89 -6.88 24.32
N PRO A 499 -3.61 -7.01 23.93
CA PRO A 499 -2.50 -6.20 24.44
C PRO A 499 -2.73 -4.69 24.40
N ILE A 500 -3.27 -4.20 23.29
CA ILE A 500 -3.54 -2.79 23.07
C ILE A 500 -4.75 -2.30 23.88
N GLU A 501 -5.80 -3.11 24.06
CA GLU A 501 -6.91 -2.79 24.97
C GLU A 501 -6.42 -2.67 26.40
N TYR A 502 -5.65 -3.66 26.86
CA TYR A 502 -5.08 -3.61 28.20
C TYR A 502 -4.16 -2.41 28.39
N TYR A 503 -3.34 -2.08 27.39
CA TYR A 503 -2.50 -0.90 27.43
C TYR A 503 -3.32 0.38 27.57
N LEU A 504 -4.34 0.57 26.75
CA LEU A 504 -5.16 1.79 26.75
C LEU A 504 -5.99 1.94 28.04
N SER A 505 -6.50 0.84 28.59
CA SER A 505 -7.31 0.88 29.81
C SER A 505 -6.46 0.94 31.09
N HIS A 506 -5.31 0.27 31.14
CA HIS A 506 -4.53 0.10 32.38
C HIS A 506 -3.03 0.32 32.20
N GLY A 507 -2.42 -0.27 31.16
CA GLY A 507 -0.96 -0.28 30.99
C GLY A 507 -0.36 1.12 30.86
N TYR A 508 -1.04 2.04 30.20
CA TYR A 508 -0.62 3.44 30.06
C TYR A 508 -0.40 4.11 31.43
N GLN A 509 -1.37 3.98 32.33
CA GLN A 509 -1.34 4.55 33.68
C GLN A 509 -0.30 3.86 34.57
N LYS A 510 -0.04 2.57 34.33
CA LYS A 510 1.02 1.80 35.01
C LYS A 510 2.43 2.08 34.47
N GLY A 511 2.57 2.94 33.46
CA GLY A 511 3.88 3.22 32.84
C GLY A 511 4.44 2.05 32.02
N HIS A 512 3.58 1.18 31.46
CA HIS A 512 4.03 0.14 30.55
C HIS A 512 4.60 0.76 29.26
N SER A 513 5.65 0.15 28.72
CA SER A 513 6.20 0.53 27.41
C SER A 513 5.50 -0.27 26.31
N ILE A 514 5.28 0.33 25.14
CA ILE A 514 4.60 -0.33 24.00
C ILE A 514 5.56 -0.89 22.95
N ARG A 515 6.86 -0.77 23.21
CA ARG A 515 7.96 -1.19 22.35
C ARG A 515 9.27 -1.21 23.14
N PRO A 516 10.32 -1.87 22.63
CA PRO A 516 11.64 -1.84 23.25
C PRO A 516 12.22 -0.42 23.24
N VAL A 517 12.72 0.05 24.39
CA VAL A 517 13.59 1.22 24.45
C VAL A 517 15.02 0.73 24.23
N GLN A 518 15.55 0.93 23.03
CA GLN A 518 16.92 0.55 22.69
C GLN A 518 17.89 1.60 23.24
N GLN A 519 18.88 1.14 24.01
CA GLN A 519 19.99 1.97 24.48
C GLN A 519 20.89 2.34 23.28
N PRO A 520 21.49 3.54 23.27
CA PRO A 520 22.44 3.90 22.24
C PRO A 520 23.67 2.97 22.31
N ILE A 521 24.27 2.66 21.16
CA ILE A 521 25.51 1.89 21.12
C ILE A 521 26.63 2.82 21.62
N LEU A 522 27.07 2.61 22.86
CA LEU A 522 28.08 3.45 23.55
C LEU A 522 29.48 3.40 22.89
N HIS A 523 29.68 2.54 21.89
CA HIS A 523 30.97 2.29 21.22
C HIS A 523 30.90 2.35 19.70
N ALA A 524 29.88 2.98 19.12
CA ALA A 524 29.89 3.19 17.67
C ALA A 524 30.95 4.25 17.34
N ASP A 525 31.98 3.87 16.57
CA ASP A 525 32.73 4.81 15.74
C ASP A 525 31.73 5.74 15.02
N ARG A 526 32.11 7.01 14.80
CA ARG A 526 31.31 8.00 14.05
C ARG A 526 30.59 7.29 12.90
N ASN A 527 29.25 7.28 12.91
CA ASN A 527 28.52 6.69 11.79
C ASN A 527 28.98 7.45 10.53
N PRO A 528 29.51 6.79 9.49
CA PRO A 528 29.92 7.48 8.26
C PRO A 528 28.77 8.28 7.63
N ASN A 529 27.52 7.95 7.97
CA ASN A 529 26.31 8.65 7.54
C ASN A 529 25.87 9.80 8.47
N SER A 530 26.68 10.25 9.44
CA SER A 530 26.49 11.55 10.11
C SER A 530 27.50 12.55 9.58
N HIS A 531 27.16 13.23 8.48
CA HIS A 531 28.02 14.28 7.94
C HIS A 531 27.77 15.61 8.63
N ALA A 532 28.63 15.97 9.58
CA ALA A 532 29.08 17.35 9.66
C ALA A 532 30.00 17.62 8.46
N ALA A 533 29.43 17.73 7.25
CA ALA A 533 30.20 18.35 6.17
C ALA A 533 30.54 19.76 6.65
N GLU A 534 31.83 20.09 6.76
CA GLU A 534 32.27 21.48 6.81
C GLU A 534 31.86 22.12 5.49
N LEU A 535 30.64 22.63 5.48
CA LEU A 535 30.06 23.33 4.36
C LEU A 535 30.74 24.70 4.34
N ASP A 536 31.82 24.85 3.57
CA ASP A 536 32.33 26.17 3.26
C ASP A 536 31.32 26.89 2.35
N GLY A 537 30.66 27.89 2.95
CA GLY A 537 29.38 28.44 2.53
C GLY A 537 29.35 29.05 1.13
N VAL A 538 28.15 29.10 0.55
CA VAL A 538 27.80 30.23 -0.30
C VAL A 538 27.56 31.39 0.65
N LYS A 539 28.48 32.36 0.73
CA LYS A 539 28.20 33.67 1.31
C LYS A 539 27.16 34.36 0.41
N LYS A 540 25.88 34.01 0.56
CA LYS A 540 24.82 34.91 0.12
C LYS A 540 24.70 35.96 1.20
N ASN A 541 25.19 37.16 0.91
CA ASN A 541 24.85 38.34 1.67
C ASN A 541 23.32 38.46 1.64
N VAL A 542 22.65 37.95 2.67
CA VAL A 542 21.25 38.30 2.90
C VAL A 542 21.30 39.80 3.16
N LYS A 543 20.76 40.60 2.25
CA LYS A 543 20.66 42.04 2.51
C LYS A 543 19.78 42.17 3.75
N PRO A 544 20.24 42.82 4.84
CA PRO A 544 19.40 43.05 6.00
C PRO A 544 18.14 43.76 5.50
N VAL A 545 16.98 43.13 5.73
CA VAL A 545 15.70 43.73 5.34
C VAL A 545 15.48 44.87 6.31
N ALA A 546 15.51 46.09 5.78
CA ALA A 546 15.28 47.31 6.54
C ALA A 546 14.00 47.22 7.37
N ASP A 547 14.14 47.40 8.68
CA ASP A 547 13.21 47.93 9.69
C ASP A 547 11.69 47.82 9.44
N LYS A 548 11.22 46.71 8.88
CA LYS A 548 9.79 46.44 8.67
C LYS A 548 9.35 45.37 9.64
N LYS A 549 8.41 45.73 10.51
CA LYS A 549 7.59 44.79 11.26
C LYS A 549 6.89 43.85 10.27
N GLY A 550 7.15 42.55 10.36
CA GLY A 550 6.41 41.55 9.59
C GLY A 550 4.99 41.37 10.12
N ASP A 551 4.08 40.95 9.24
CA ASP A 551 2.67 40.68 9.59
C ASP A 551 2.46 39.23 10.05
N GLU A 552 3.47 38.36 9.94
CA GLU A 552 3.40 36.95 10.33
C GLU A 552 3.14 36.81 11.83
N LYS A 553 2.17 35.98 12.19
CA LYS A 553 1.90 35.62 13.59
C LYS A 553 2.92 34.60 14.07
N VAL A 554 3.63 34.93 15.14
CA VAL A 554 4.66 34.10 15.77
C VAL A 554 4.11 33.43 17.03
N GLY A 555 4.32 32.12 17.15
CA GLY A 555 4.10 31.37 18.38
C GLY A 555 5.42 30.93 19.01
N ILE A 556 5.69 31.34 20.26
CA ILE A 556 6.81 30.81 21.05
C ILE A 556 6.29 29.63 21.87
N PHE A 557 6.67 28.41 21.51
CA PHE A 557 6.27 27.18 22.20
C PHE A 557 7.38 26.77 23.17
N ALA A 558 7.14 26.95 24.47
CA ALA A 558 8.11 26.71 25.52
C ALA A 558 7.71 25.55 26.44
N HIS A 559 8.57 24.55 26.61
CA HIS A 559 8.41 23.54 27.66
C HIS A 559 9.26 23.85 28.90
N LEU A 560 8.62 24.27 30.00
CA LEU A 560 9.25 24.69 31.25
C LEU A 560 8.96 23.70 32.39
N PHE A 561 9.67 22.57 32.38
CA PHE A 561 9.73 21.67 33.52
C PHE A 561 10.35 22.33 34.77
N TYR A 562 11.35 23.19 34.55
CA TYR A 562 12.02 23.99 35.58
C TYR A 562 11.50 25.44 35.54
N PRO A 563 10.67 25.86 36.52
CA PRO A 563 10.00 27.16 36.48
C PRO A 563 10.95 28.35 36.60
N ASP A 564 12.17 28.17 37.13
CA ASP A 564 13.18 29.23 37.24
C ASP A 564 13.63 29.79 35.88
N MET A 565 13.40 29.05 34.79
CA MET A 565 13.76 29.47 33.44
C MET A 565 12.78 30.50 32.82
N ILE A 566 11.64 30.76 33.45
CA ILE A 566 10.63 31.70 32.90
C ILE A 566 11.20 33.09 32.66
N GLY A 567 12.06 33.60 33.56
CA GLY A 567 12.67 34.91 33.42
C GLY A 567 13.47 35.04 32.12
N ARG A 568 14.23 33.99 31.76
CA ARG A 568 15.02 33.96 30.52
C ARG A 568 14.12 33.91 29.27
N VAL A 569 13.05 33.13 29.29
CA VAL A 569 12.10 33.04 28.18
C VAL A 569 11.42 34.39 27.94
N ILE A 570 10.94 35.04 29.00
CA ILE A 570 10.27 36.35 28.91
C ILE A 570 11.25 37.46 28.52
N GLU A 571 12.51 37.41 28.96
CA GLU A 571 13.53 38.36 28.52
C GLU A 571 13.80 38.25 27.02
N LEU A 572 14.05 37.03 26.53
CA LEU A 572 14.39 36.78 25.13
C LEU A 572 13.21 36.95 24.17
N SER A 573 11.97 36.72 24.62
CA SER A 573 10.78 36.91 23.79
C SER A 573 10.59 38.37 23.35
N LYS A 574 11.12 39.34 24.11
CA LYS A 574 11.09 40.77 23.77
C LYS A 574 11.81 41.11 22.46
N ASN A 575 12.68 40.21 21.98
CA ASN A 575 13.35 40.35 20.69
C ASN A 575 12.42 40.06 19.49
N VAL A 576 11.20 39.54 19.71
CA VAL A 576 10.21 39.27 18.66
C VAL A 576 9.28 40.47 18.47
N ARG A 577 9.43 41.19 17.36
CA ARG A 577 8.60 42.38 17.05
C ARG A 577 7.25 42.07 16.39
N ASN A 578 7.16 40.93 15.72
CA ASN A 578 5.96 40.46 15.05
C ASN A 578 4.81 40.23 16.07
N PRO A 579 3.54 40.18 15.62
CA PRO A 579 2.44 39.72 16.46
C PRO A 579 2.78 38.35 17.06
N CYS A 580 2.98 38.29 18.38
CA CYS A 580 3.55 37.12 19.04
C CYS A 580 2.72 36.70 20.26
N THR A 581 2.54 35.40 20.44
CA THR A 581 1.94 34.76 21.62
C THR A 581 2.89 33.70 22.17
N ILE A 582 3.02 33.60 23.49
CA ILE A 582 3.87 32.62 24.16
C ILE A 582 2.99 31.49 24.72
N PHE A 583 3.26 30.27 24.29
CA PHE A 583 2.58 29.06 24.73
C PHE A 583 3.51 28.25 25.62
N ILE A 584 3.21 28.12 26.90
CA ILE A 584 4.08 27.49 27.88
C ILE A 584 3.44 26.20 28.43
N SER A 585 4.16 25.09 28.38
CA SER A 585 3.78 23.86 29.07
C SER A 585 4.61 23.62 30.32
N THR A 586 3.99 23.02 31.34
CA THR A 586 4.63 22.52 32.56
C THR A 586 3.86 21.32 33.11
N ASP A 587 4.36 20.65 34.15
CA ASP A 587 3.86 19.36 34.64
C ASP A 587 3.05 19.43 35.94
N SER A 588 2.91 20.60 36.56
CA SER A 588 2.08 20.75 37.76
C SER A 588 1.31 22.06 37.84
N PRO A 589 0.12 22.06 38.46
CA PRO A 589 -0.66 23.29 38.67
C PRO A 589 0.11 24.37 39.43
N ALA A 590 0.92 23.99 40.42
CA ALA A 590 1.73 24.94 41.20
C ALA A 590 2.81 25.63 40.37
N LYS A 591 3.49 24.89 39.48
CA LYS A 591 4.45 25.47 38.54
C LYS A 591 3.74 26.38 37.53
N ALA A 592 2.57 25.97 37.03
CA ALA A 592 1.79 26.78 36.10
C ALA A 592 1.35 28.10 36.73
N GLU A 593 0.86 28.08 37.98
CA GLU A 593 0.48 29.29 38.70
C GLU A 593 1.67 30.25 38.90
N PHE A 594 2.84 29.72 39.25
CA PHE A 594 4.06 30.52 39.36
C PHE A 594 4.45 31.17 38.03
N ILE A 595 4.45 30.38 36.94
CA ILE A 595 4.78 30.84 35.58
C ILE A 595 3.79 31.91 35.13
N SER A 596 2.48 31.69 35.30
CA SER A 596 1.44 32.64 34.92
C SER A 596 1.58 33.97 35.66
N LYS A 597 1.76 33.95 36.99
CA LYS A 597 1.96 35.17 37.78
C LYS A 597 3.21 35.95 37.36
N TYR A 598 4.29 35.24 37.04
CA TYR A 598 5.51 35.89 36.54
C TYR A 598 5.28 36.52 35.17
N ALA A 599 4.65 35.78 34.25
CA ALA A 599 4.36 36.22 32.90
C ALA A 599 3.39 37.42 32.87
N GLU A 600 2.35 37.43 33.68
CA GLU A 600 1.41 38.56 33.81
C GLU A 600 2.11 39.87 34.22
N LYS A 601 3.18 39.77 35.00
CA LYS A 601 3.93 40.91 35.51
C LYS A 601 4.99 41.43 34.53
N GLU A 602 5.69 40.52 33.85
CA GLU A 602 6.95 40.86 33.14
C GLU A 602 6.87 40.70 31.61
N SER A 603 5.85 40.00 31.09
CA SER A 603 5.73 39.70 29.65
C SER A 603 5.16 40.87 28.85
N LEU A 604 5.74 41.12 27.68
CA LEU A 604 5.18 42.05 26.68
C LEU A 604 4.16 41.37 25.74
N HIS A 605 4.18 40.04 25.67
CA HIS A 605 3.34 39.24 24.79
C HIS A 605 2.28 38.48 25.59
N PRO A 606 1.09 38.20 25.02
CA PRO A 606 0.12 37.29 25.61
C PRO A 606 0.75 35.93 25.91
N VAL A 607 0.42 35.36 27.06
CA VAL A 607 0.95 34.07 27.51
C VAL A 607 -0.20 33.13 27.84
N GLU A 608 -0.16 31.91 27.30
CA GLU A 608 -1.05 30.81 27.65
C GLU A 608 -0.23 29.68 28.30
N VAL A 609 -0.65 29.22 29.47
CA VAL A 609 0.04 28.17 30.22
C VAL A 609 -0.84 26.93 30.31
N ARG A 610 -0.31 25.76 29.93
CA ARG A 610 -1.00 24.46 30.04
C ARG A 610 -0.23 23.51 30.96
N VAL A 611 -0.97 22.84 31.84
CA VAL A 611 -0.45 21.71 32.64
C VAL A 611 -0.62 20.44 31.82
N LEU A 612 0.47 19.73 31.56
CA LEU A 612 0.51 18.52 30.76
C LEU A 612 1.24 17.40 31.52
N GLU A 613 0.96 16.15 31.20
CA GLU A 613 1.65 15.02 31.81
C GLU A 613 3.16 15.07 31.54
N ASN A 614 3.97 14.70 32.52
CA ASN A 614 5.42 14.61 32.37
C ASN A 614 5.81 13.36 31.56
N ARG A 615 5.47 13.35 30.26
CA ARG A 615 5.65 12.23 29.33
C ARG A 615 5.99 12.75 27.94
N GLY A 616 7.04 12.20 27.32
CA GLY A 616 7.47 12.62 25.98
C GLY A 616 8.29 13.92 25.94
N ARG A 617 8.92 14.28 27.07
CA ARG A 617 9.84 15.42 27.23
C ARG A 617 9.26 16.74 26.74
N ASP A 618 10.03 17.49 25.96
CA ASP A 618 9.63 18.73 25.31
C ASP A 618 8.78 18.50 24.04
N ILE A 619 8.89 17.32 23.41
CA ILE A 619 8.25 17.02 22.13
C ILE A 619 6.74 16.81 22.27
N ALA A 620 6.29 15.92 23.17
CA ALA A 620 4.86 15.66 23.31
C ALA A 620 4.08 16.90 23.78
N PRO A 621 4.58 17.70 24.75
CA PRO A 621 3.97 18.99 25.07
C PRO A 621 3.81 19.93 23.88
N MET A 622 4.80 19.96 22.97
CA MET A 622 4.69 20.76 21.74
C MET A 622 3.64 20.20 20.78
N ILE A 623 3.78 18.96 20.33
CA ILE A 623 2.99 18.44 19.20
C ILE A 623 1.65 17.84 19.59
N VAL A 624 1.46 17.47 20.86
CA VAL A 624 0.19 16.95 21.40
C VAL A 624 -0.48 18.06 22.20
N GLY A 625 0.26 18.66 23.13
CA GLY A 625 -0.27 19.64 24.08
C GLY A 625 -0.69 20.97 23.46
N PHE A 626 -0.03 21.38 22.36
CA PHE A 626 -0.30 22.64 21.65
C PHE A 626 -0.60 22.44 20.15
N ALA A 627 -1.06 21.25 19.76
CA ALA A 627 -1.39 20.92 18.38
C ALA A 627 -2.44 21.87 17.75
N ASP A 628 -3.40 22.33 18.55
CA ASP A 628 -4.41 23.32 18.17
C ASP A 628 -3.78 24.70 17.94
N LYS A 629 -2.86 25.12 18.83
CA LYS A 629 -2.22 26.44 18.78
C LYS A 629 -1.17 26.57 17.70
N ILE A 630 -0.46 25.51 17.36
CA ILE A 630 0.45 25.52 16.22
C ILE A 630 -0.31 25.81 14.91
N ARG A 631 -1.57 25.36 14.78
CA ARG A 631 -2.40 25.62 13.60
C ARG A 631 -2.90 27.07 13.48
N GLU A 632 -2.82 27.86 14.56
CA GLU A 632 -3.32 29.26 14.61
C GLU A 632 -2.26 30.32 14.24
N VAL A 633 -0.98 29.94 14.18
CA VAL A 633 0.15 30.83 13.90
C VAL A 633 0.83 30.52 12.56
N ASP A 634 1.60 31.47 12.03
CA ASP A 634 2.31 31.31 10.75
C ASP A 634 3.71 30.71 10.97
N LEU A 635 4.43 31.26 11.95
CA LEU A 635 5.77 30.84 12.35
C LEU A 635 5.80 30.41 13.80
N CYS A 636 6.56 29.37 14.08
CA CYS A 636 6.75 28.81 15.40
C CYS A 636 8.22 28.84 15.76
N VAL A 637 8.53 29.10 17.02
CA VAL A 637 9.84 28.79 17.61
C VAL A 637 9.62 27.87 18.80
N HIS A 638 10.31 26.74 18.81
CA HIS A 638 10.28 25.82 19.94
C HIS A 638 11.52 26.00 20.81
N ILE A 639 11.31 26.08 22.12
CA ILE A 639 12.37 26.23 23.13
C ILE A 639 11.99 25.42 24.38
N HIS A 640 12.97 25.02 25.19
CA HIS A 640 12.65 24.33 26.44
C HIS A 640 13.72 24.56 27.51
N SER A 641 13.40 24.23 28.77
CA SER A 641 14.29 24.53 29.91
C SER A 641 15.67 23.84 29.86
N LYS A 642 15.81 22.73 29.11
CA LYS A 642 17.04 21.94 28.86
C LYS A 642 18.07 21.98 30.00
N LYS A 643 17.68 21.50 31.18
CA LYS A 643 18.53 21.45 32.39
C LYS A 643 18.77 19.99 32.76
N SER A 644 20.02 19.63 33.06
CA SER A 644 20.42 18.26 33.45
C SER A 644 21.04 18.28 34.84
N THR A 645 20.66 17.32 35.69
CA THR A 645 21.17 17.17 37.06
C THR A 645 22.54 16.47 37.14
N HIS A 646 23.01 15.85 36.06
CA HIS A 646 24.18 14.97 36.08
C HIS A 646 25.46 15.55 35.43
N TYR A 647 25.35 16.63 34.63
CA TYR A 647 26.49 17.25 33.91
C TYR A 647 26.33 18.78 33.77
N ALA A 648 26.31 19.51 34.89
CA ALA A 648 25.82 20.88 34.95
C ALA A 648 26.48 21.86 33.94
N LYS A 649 27.81 21.91 33.85
CA LYS A 649 28.49 23.02 33.13
C LYS A 649 28.36 22.98 31.60
N ALA A 650 28.63 21.83 30.97
CA ALA A 650 28.59 21.70 29.51
C ALA A 650 27.16 21.75 28.94
N PHE A 651 26.17 21.23 29.69
CA PHE A 651 24.76 21.30 29.29
C PHE A 651 24.16 22.70 29.48
N ASP A 652 24.60 23.44 30.50
CA ASP A 652 24.20 24.85 30.67
C ASP A 652 24.73 25.71 29.51
N GLU A 653 25.97 25.49 29.08
CA GLU A 653 26.55 26.17 27.90
C GLU A 653 25.79 25.81 26.61
N TRP A 654 25.46 24.52 26.40
CA TRP A 654 24.65 24.10 25.26
C TRP A 654 23.25 24.73 25.26
N ARG A 655 22.58 24.75 26.42
CA ARG A 655 21.27 25.42 26.57
C ARG A 655 21.37 26.89 26.22
N ASN A 656 22.35 27.61 26.77
CA ASN A 656 22.52 29.04 26.51
C ASN A 656 22.81 29.30 25.03
N TYR A 657 23.66 28.48 24.40
CA TYR A 657 23.89 28.53 22.95
C TYR A 657 22.59 28.42 22.14
N LEU A 658 21.69 27.48 22.49
CA LEU A 658 20.42 27.31 21.78
C LEU A 658 19.46 28.49 21.99
N PHE A 659 19.36 29.02 23.21
CA PHE A 659 18.57 30.22 23.48
C PHE A 659 19.08 31.43 22.70
N ASP A 660 20.39 31.67 22.78
CA ASP A 660 21.02 32.83 22.16
C ASP A 660 20.99 32.73 20.63
N SER A 661 21.09 31.52 20.07
CA SER A 661 21.00 31.30 18.63
C SER A 661 19.58 31.40 18.07
N ASN A 662 18.53 31.22 18.87
CA ASN A 662 17.15 31.33 18.39
C ASN A 662 16.51 32.69 18.70
N LEU A 663 16.83 33.30 19.84
CA LEU A 663 16.16 34.51 20.35
C LEU A 663 17.13 35.53 20.97
N GLY A 664 18.45 35.36 20.84
CA GLY A 664 19.45 36.14 21.61
C GLY A 664 19.48 37.64 21.34
N SER A 665 19.05 38.10 20.16
CA SER A 665 18.94 39.52 19.84
C SER A 665 17.82 39.80 18.83
N GLN A 666 17.31 41.03 18.83
CA GLN A 666 16.28 41.47 17.88
C GLN A 666 16.73 41.33 16.41
N ASN A 667 17.97 41.75 16.09
CA ASN A 667 18.50 41.64 14.72
C ASN A 667 18.55 40.17 14.24
N LEU A 668 18.93 39.25 15.12
CA LEU A 668 18.96 37.82 14.80
C LEU A 668 17.55 37.29 14.47
N VAL A 669 16.57 37.60 15.32
CA VAL A 669 15.17 37.19 15.11
C VAL A 669 14.62 37.77 13.81
N ASP A 670 14.82 39.05 13.56
CA ASP A 670 14.39 39.72 12.33
C ASP A 670 15.02 39.05 11.09
N ASN A 671 16.29 38.65 11.16
CA ASN A 671 16.98 37.93 10.08
C ASN A 671 16.43 36.51 9.86
N ILE A 672 16.14 35.77 10.93
CA ILE A 672 15.53 34.43 10.83
C ILE A 672 14.15 34.53 10.17
N ILE A 673 13.33 35.48 10.61
CA ILE A 673 12.01 35.73 10.01
C ILE A 673 12.16 36.14 8.53
N ALA A 674 13.15 36.96 8.19
CA ALA A 674 13.42 37.35 6.80
C ALA A 674 13.76 36.14 5.90
N LEU A 675 14.42 35.09 6.41
CA LEU A 675 14.63 33.85 5.64
C LEU A 675 13.31 33.20 5.24
N PHE A 676 12.28 33.25 6.08
CA PHE A 676 10.93 32.82 5.74
C PHE A 676 10.20 33.74 4.75
N SER A 677 10.85 34.75 4.16
CA SER A 677 10.30 35.41 2.97
C SER A 677 10.33 34.48 1.74
N ASP A 678 11.28 33.54 1.67
CA ASP A 678 11.24 32.45 0.70
C ASP A 678 10.24 31.39 1.19
N LYS A 679 9.12 31.28 0.46
CA LYS A 679 8.03 30.35 0.77
C LYS A 679 8.44 28.88 0.71
N SER A 680 9.57 28.56 0.07
CA SER A 680 10.11 27.19 0.04
C SER A 680 10.84 26.80 1.32
N ILE A 681 11.22 27.76 2.18
CA ILE A 681 11.88 27.48 3.47
C ILE A 681 10.82 27.18 4.52
N GLY A 682 10.94 26.02 5.17
CA GLY A 682 10.03 25.53 6.19
C GLY A 682 10.63 25.47 7.60
N MET A 683 11.95 25.28 7.73
CA MET A 683 12.63 25.25 9.03
C MET A 683 13.96 26.01 9.00
N VAL A 684 14.32 26.62 10.12
CA VAL A 684 15.60 27.30 10.34
C VAL A 684 16.12 26.91 11.72
N ALA A 685 17.30 26.30 11.78
CA ALA A 685 17.88 25.78 13.02
C ALA A 685 19.36 26.16 13.16
N PRO A 686 19.87 26.34 14.39
CA PRO A 686 21.30 26.51 14.61
C PRO A 686 22.09 25.23 14.23
N VAL A 687 23.35 25.40 13.84
CA VAL A 687 24.28 24.25 13.70
C VAL A 687 24.54 23.57 15.04
N GLU A 688 25.03 22.33 15.02
CA GLU A 688 25.35 21.59 16.24
C GLU A 688 26.27 22.39 17.14
N TYR A 689 26.00 22.30 18.44
CA TYR A 689 26.95 22.77 19.44
C TYR A 689 28.20 21.86 19.36
N PRO A 690 29.41 22.37 19.05
CA PRO A 690 30.54 21.52 18.66
C PRO A 690 30.88 20.37 19.64
N PRO A 691 30.75 20.53 20.98
CA PRO A 691 30.99 19.43 21.92
C PRO A 691 30.03 18.23 21.82
N ILE A 692 28.85 18.38 21.21
CA ILE A 692 27.86 17.30 21.07
C ILE A 692 27.78 16.72 19.66
N ASP A 693 28.40 17.36 18.66
CA ASP A 693 28.39 16.90 17.27
C ASP A 693 28.78 15.42 17.12
N PRO A 694 29.84 14.90 17.80
CA PRO A 694 30.21 13.48 17.71
C PRO A 694 29.18 12.52 18.31
N LEU A 695 28.21 13.00 19.08
CA LEU A 695 27.18 12.19 19.74
C LEU A 695 25.92 12.03 18.90
N ILE A 696 25.81 12.73 17.77
CA ILE A 696 24.66 12.63 16.88
C ILE A 696 24.72 11.33 16.08
N GLN A 697 23.74 10.47 16.36
CA GLN A 697 23.57 9.18 15.70
C GLN A 697 22.10 8.76 15.73
N TRP A 698 21.73 7.87 14.81
CA TRP A 698 20.39 7.26 14.78
C TRP A 698 20.01 6.58 16.10
N GLY A 699 21.00 5.98 16.78
CA GLY A 699 20.80 5.24 18.02
C GLY A 699 19.73 4.17 17.86
N GLY A 700 18.91 3.98 18.89
CA GLY A 700 17.81 3.02 18.91
C GLY A 700 16.52 3.45 18.21
N ASN A 701 16.53 4.51 17.37
CA ASN A 701 15.31 5.18 16.90
C ASN A 701 14.97 4.97 15.42
N VAL A 702 15.80 4.25 14.65
CA VAL A 702 15.60 4.08 13.20
C VAL A 702 14.23 3.50 12.88
N SER A 703 13.82 2.46 13.61
CA SER A 703 12.54 1.80 13.38
C SER A 703 11.35 2.70 13.70
N GLN A 704 11.44 3.53 14.74
CA GLN A 704 10.39 4.48 15.11
C GLN A 704 10.33 5.64 14.12
N VAL A 705 11.47 6.14 13.65
CA VAL A 705 11.51 7.17 12.59
C VAL A 705 10.92 6.61 11.30
N ASN A 706 11.30 5.39 10.91
CA ASN A 706 10.72 4.72 9.75
C ASN A 706 9.20 4.58 9.89
N ALA A 707 8.70 4.13 11.04
CA ALA A 707 7.27 4.01 11.30
C ALA A 707 6.53 5.35 11.18
N LEU A 708 7.10 6.46 11.68
CA LEU A 708 6.53 7.80 11.51
C LEU A 708 6.51 8.22 10.03
N VAL A 709 7.60 7.98 9.30
CA VAL A 709 7.71 8.32 7.88
C VAL A 709 6.73 7.49 7.05
N GLU A 710 6.61 6.19 7.31
CA GLU A 710 5.63 5.32 6.65
C GLU A 710 4.20 5.81 6.93
N LEU A 711 3.87 6.18 8.17
CA LEU A 711 2.55 6.72 8.49
C LEU A 711 2.26 8.06 7.77
N MET A 712 3.21 9.01 7.76
CA MET A 712 3.01 10.32 7.12
C MET A 712 2.97 10.25 5.60
N THR A 713 3.64 9.26 5.01
CA THR A 713 3.79 9.11 3.55
C THR A 713 2.95 7.98 2.99
N ASN A 714 2.11 7.36 3.81
CA ASN A 714 1.35 6.16 3.48
C ASN A 714 2.21 5.04 2.86
N GLY A 715 3.36 4.79 3.47
CA GLY A 715 4.36 3.81 3.04
C GLY A 715 5.12 4.19 1.76
N GLU A 716 5.01 5.43 1.26
CA GLU A 716 5.76 5.87 0.08
C GLU A 716 7.27 5.97 0.31
N LEU A 717 7.67 6.42 1.50
CA LEU A 717 9.07 6.53 1.90
C LEU A 717 9.38 5.56 3.05
N SER A 718 10.63 5.11 3.10
CA SER A 718 11.18 4.37 4.22
C SER A 718 12.56 4.91 4.57
N VAL A 719 12.93 4.74 5.83
CA VAL A 719 14.18 5.19 6.43
C VAL A 719 14.84 3.99 7.10
N ASN A 720 16.14 3.89 6.96
CA ASN A 720 16.98 2.89 7.61
C ASN A 720 18.28 3.53 8.12
N ASP A 721 19.13 2.75 8.76
CA ASP A 721 20.40 3.19 9.36
C ASP A 721 21.46 3.63 8.33
N SER A 722 21.27 3.31 7.05
CA SER A 722 22.09 3.81 5.95
C SER A 722 21.69 5.20 5.46
N ASN A 723 20.56 5.77 5.91
CA ASN A 723 20.19 7.14 5.58
C ASN A 723 21.08 8.15 6.33
N LEU A 724 21.37 9.29 5.70
CA LEU A 724 22.01 10.43 6.34
C LEU A 724 21.11 10.99 7.45
N LEU A 725 21.66 11.23 8.64
CA LEU A 725 20.95 11.83 9.77
C LEU A 725 21.32 13.31 9.92
N GLU A 726 20.34 14.18 9.73
CA GLU A 726 20.39 15.59 10.11
C GLU A 726 19.17 15.93 10.95
N LEU A 727 19.34 16.78 11.95
CA LEU A 727 18.26 17.17 12.86
C LEU A 727 18.56 18.54 13.49
N PRO A 728 17.52 19.28 13.94
CA PRO A 728 17.71 20.45 14.80
C PRO A 728 18.13 19.98 16.20
N SER A 729 19.44 19.76 16.39
CA SER A 729 20.00 19.17 17.60
C SER A 729 19.55 19.91 18.87
N GLY A 730 18.91 19.17 19.78
CA GLY A 730 18.40 19.69 21.04
C GLY A 730 17.01 20.32 20.93
N SER A 731 16.29 20.07 19.84
CA SER A 731 14.88 20.43 19.64
C SER A 731 14.54 21.91 19.76
N MET A 732 15.50 22.84 19.64
CA MET A 732 15.22 24.29 19.67
C MET A 732 15.48 24.96 18.32
N PHE A 733 14.42 25.31 17.61
CA PHE A 733 14.50 25.81 16.23
C PHE A 733 13.22 26.55 15.82
N TRP A 734 13.30 27.26 14.69
CA TRP A 734 12.18 27.93 14.04
C TRP A 734 11.59 27.09 12.92
N PHE A 735 10.27 27.11 12.76
CA PHE A 735 9.57 26.40 11.69
C PHE A 735 8.27 27.08 11.29
N ARG A 736 7.80 26.85 10.06
CA ARG A 736 6.43 27.20 9.66
C ARG A 736 5.45 26.21 10.25
N SER A 737 4.30 26.68 10.72
CA SER A 737 3.22 25.78 11.18
C SER A 737 2.81 24.75 10.13
N ALA A 738 2.88 25.11 8.84
CA ALA A 738 2.59 24.24 7.71
C ALA A 738 3.50 23.00 7.61
N VAL A 739 4.74 23.07 8.11
CA VAL A 739 5.72 21.99 7.97
C VAL A 739 5.33 20.77 8.78
N ILE A 740 4.94 20.94 10.04
CA ILE A 740 4.68 19.79 10.91
C ILE A 740 3.25 19.27 10.81
N ARG A 741 2.43 19.79 9.87
CA ARG A 741 1.03 19.35 9.71
C ARG A 741 0.92 17.85 9.48
N SER A 742 1.78 17.28 8.63
CA SER A 742 1.81 15.82 8.39
C SER A 742 2.00 15.02 9.69
N LEU A 743 2.82 15.52 10.62
CA LEU A 743 2.99 14.93 11.95
C LEU A 743 1.77 15.16 12.85
N LEU A 744 1.17 16.36 12.84
CA LEU A 744 -0.01 16.68 13.66
C LEU A 744 -1.27 15.94 13.20
N ASP A 745 -1.34 15.57 11.92
CA ASP A 745 -2.47 14.84 11.32
C ASP A 745 -2.42 13.34 11.63
N LEU A 746 -1.28 12.82 12.12
CA LEU A 746 -1.22 11.50 12.76
C LEU A 746 -1.98 11.46 14.10
N GLU A 747 -2.37 12.62 14.63
CA GLU A 747 -3.08 12.77 15.90
C GLU A 747 -2.45 12.01 17.07
N LEU A 748 -1.12 12.02 17.15
CA LEU A 748 -0.39 11.40 18.25
C LEU A 748 -0.93 11.91 19.60
N LYS A 749 -1.23 10.99 20.49
CA LYS A 749 -1.61 11.23 21.90
C LYS A 749 -0.46 10.88 22.84
N THR A 750 -0.54 11.33 24.10
CA THR A 750 0.46 11.07 25.15
C THR A 750 0.79 9.59 25.35
N TYR A 751 -0.18 8.69 25.13
CA TYR A 751 0.03 7.24 25.18
C TYR A 751 0.90 6.65 24.06
N HIS A 752 1.25 7.43 23.03
CA HIS A 752 2.26 7.03 22.05
C HIS A 752 3.68 7.30 22.54
N PHE A 753 3.87 8.05 23.62
CA PHE A 753 5.19 8.39 24.14
C PHE A 753 5.58 7.46 25.28
N ASP A 754 6.87 7.28 25.49
CA ASP A 754 7.42 6.45 26.56
C ASP A 754 7.35 7.20 27.91
N PRO A 755 7.13 6.51 29.04
CA PRO A 755 7.14 7.15 30.36
C PRO A 755 8.54 7.69 30.69
N GLU A 756 8.64 8.81 31.42
CA GLU A 756 9.95 9.33 31.85
C GLU A 756 10.52 8.51 33.02
N ALA A 757 11.53 7.70 32.73
CA ALA A 757 12.23 6.81 33.67
C ALA A 757 13.76 6.99 33.62
N GLY A 758 14.24 8.16 33.17
CA GLY A 758 15.68 8.47 33.07
C GLY A 758 16.36 7.94 31.81
N GLN A 759 15.60 7.59 30.77
CA GLN A 759 16.13 7.15 29.49
C GLN A 759 16.98 8.24 28.84
N VAL A 760 18.05 7.83 28.16
CA VAL A 760 18.95 8.75 27.44
C VAL A 760 18.78 8.72 25.92
N ASP A 761 18.13 7.68 25.37
CA ASP A 761 17.79 7.54 23.96
C ASP A 761 16.63 6.53 23.77
N GLY A 762 16.21 6.28 22.52
CA GLY A 762 15.33 5.16 22.13
C GLY A 762 13.85 5.37 22.43
N THR A 763 13.41 6.62 22.62
CA THR A 763 12.01 6.98 22.91
C THR A 763 11.36 7.67 21.72
N MET A 764 10.03 7.74 21.70
CA MET A 764 9.29 8.46 20.65
C MET A 764 9.69 9.93 20.52
N ALA A 765 10.00 10.59 21.64
CA ALA A 765 10.47 11.97 21.62
C ALA A 765 11.79 12.10 20.83
N HIS A 766 12.73 11.19 21.08
CA HIS A 766 14.01 11.12 20.38
C HIS A 766 13.86 10.74 18.90
N ALA A 767 12.89 9.92 18.55
CA ALA A 767 12.56 9.60 17.16
C ALA A 767 12.03 10.82 16.41
N ILE A 768 11.07 11.55 17.00
CA ILE A 768 10.50 12.75 16.39
C ILE A 768 11.55 13.87 16.26
N GLU A 769 12.42 14.05 17.26
CA GLU A 769 13.55 14.99 17.19
C GLU A 769 14.43 14.72 15.95
N ARG A 770 14.78 13.45 15.72
CA ARG A 770 15.58 13.02 14.55
C ARG A 770 14.82 13.13 13.22
N ALA A 771 13.49 13.18 13.26
CA ALA A 771 12.66 13.22 12.07
C ALA A 771 12.34 14.65 11.60
N PHE A 772 12.62 15.72 12.36
CA PHE A 772 12.11 17.07 12.02
C PHE A 772 12.51 17.56 10.62
N PHE A 773 13.76 17.39 10.19
CA PHE A 773 14.15 17.77 8.84
C PHE A 773 13.56 16.85 7.76
N LEU A 774 13.41 15.55 8.05
CA LEU A 774 12.67 14.64 7.16
C LEU A 774 11.21 15.07 7.03
N ILE A 775 10.55 15.46 8.12
CA ILE A 775 9.19 16.01 8.14
C ILE A 775 9.10 17.28 7.30
N CYS A 776 10.09 18.18 7.40
CA CYS A 776 10.20 19.37 6.56
C CYS A 776 10.17 19.03 5.07
N GLU A 777 10.98 18.05 4.67
CA GLU A 777 11.09 17.62 3.27
C GLU A 777 9.85 16.84 2.79
N ILE A 778 9.27 15.98 3.62
CA ILE A 778 8.01 15.27 3.35
C ILE A 778 6.89 16.27 3.09
N SER A 779 6.86 17.37 3.85
CA SER A 779 5.90 18.47 3.67
C SER A 779 6.23 19.38 2.47
N GLY A 780 7.27 19.08 1.70
CA GLY A 780 7.65 19.80 0.49
C GLY A 780 8.45 21.09 0.72
N PHE A 781 8.98 21.27 1.93
CA PHE A 781 9.79 22.44 2.28
C PHE A 781 11.28 22.12 2.35
N LYS A 782 12.09 23.16 2.31
CA LYS A 782 13.54 23.13 2.55
C LYS A 782 13.82 23.60 3.97
N TRP A 783 14.90 23.11 4.55
CA TRP A 783 15.40 23.59 5.83
C TRP A 783 16.75 24.30 5.66
N ILE A 784 17.09 25.13 6.63
CA ILE A 784 18.36 25.87 6.69
C ILE A 784 19.00 25.64 8.05
N ARG A 785 20.31 25.40 8.03
CA ARG A 785 21.16 25.50 9.20
C ARG A 785 22.02 26.75 9.15
N PHE A 786 22.29 27.37 10.30
CA PHE A 786 23.12 28.57 10.42
C PHE A 786 24.03 28.54 11.66
N ARG A 787 25.18 29.21 11.58
CA ARG A 787 26.13 29.36 12.70
C ARG A 787 26.13 30.81 13.18
N VAL A 788 26.09 31.01 14.50
CA VAL A 788 26.35 32.32 15.12
C VAL A 788 27.85 32.44 15.34
N VAL A 789 28.52 33.34 14.60
CA VAL A 789 29.97 33.59 14.75
C VAL A 789 30.19 34.50 15.98
N SER A 790 31.00 34.06 16.93
CA SER A 790 31.22 34.78 18.19
C SER A 790 32.05 36.06 18.01
N GLY A 791 31.61 37.16 18.64
CA GLY A 791 32.42 38.37 18.83
C GLY A 791 31.80 39.72 18.44
N ALA A 792 30.67 39.75 17.72
CA ALA A 792 29.98 40.99 17.36
C ALA A 792 28.68 41.18 18.17
N PRO A 793 28.37 42.36 18.73
CA PRO A 793 27.11 42.65 19.41
C PRO A 793 25.87 42.62 18.49
N ALA A 794 26.08 42.46 17.19
CA ALA A 794 25.06 42.35 16.16
C ALA A 794 25.53 41.29 15.16
N VAL A 795 24.79 40.19 15.05
CA VAL A 795 24.99 39.20 13.99
C VAL A 795 24.41 39.81 12.72
N ASP A 796 25.25 40.22 11.77
CA ASP A 796 24.79 40.76 10.49
C ASP A 796 24.30 39.61 9.59
N ALA A 797 23.31 39.88 8.74
CA ALA A 797 22.70 38.87 7.86
C ALA A 797 23.70 38.30 6.84
N ALA A 798 24.83 38.99 6.64
CA ALA A 798 25.98 38.55 5.85
C ALA A 798 26.84 37.46 6.55
N ASP A 799 26.71 37.29 7.87
CA ASP A 799 27.49 36.33 8.67
C ASP A 799 26.74 35.00 8.91
N LEU A 800 25.49 34.88 8.46
CA LEU A 800 24.75 33.63 8.46
C LEU A 800 25.27 32.73 7.32
N GLY A 801 26.13 31.77 7.66
CA GLY A 801 26.46 30.67 6.75
C GLY A 801 25.20 29.84 6.48
N LEU A 802 24.62 29.99 5.27
CA LEU A 802 23.41 29.28 4.89
C LEU A 802 23.73 27.90 4.33
N TYR A 803 23.29 26.87 5.06
CA TYR A 803 23.40 25.48 4.62
C TYR A 803 22.03 24.98 4.18
N LYS A 804 21.84 24.91 2.87
CA LYS A 804 20.63 24.36 2.25
C LYS A 804 20.94 22.95 1.81
N GLN A 805 20.27 21.97 2.42
CA GLN A 805 20.37 20.58 2.01
C GLN A 805 18.97 19.97 1.84
N SER A 806 18.94 18.94 1.01
CA SER A 806 17.83 18.02 0.85
C SER A 806 18.41 16.63 1.06
N ILE A 807 17.94 15.94 2.09
CA ILE A 807 18.45 14.61 2.48
C ILE A 807 17.72 13.54 1.68
N LEU A 808 16.42 13.72 1.52
CA LEU A 808 15.58 12.91 0.66
C LEU A 808 15.67 13.44 -0.77
N PRO A 809 15.75 12.56 -1.77
CA PRO A 809 15.51 12.96 -3.15
C PRO A 809 14.06 13.47 -3.23
N ILE A 810 13.86 14.79 -3.26
CA ILE A 810 12.54 15.45 -3.37
C ILE A 810 11.74 14.95 -4.60
N SER A 811 12.36 14.19 -5.52
CA SER A 811 11.69 13.55 -6.66
C SER A 811 11.09 12.16 -6.38
N SER A 812 11.36 11.51 -5.24
CA SER A 812 10.89 10.14 -4.98
C SER A 812 9.47 10.06 -4.42
N ARG A 813 8.54 10.90 -4.88
CA ARG A 813 7.13 10.47 -4.87
C ARG A 813 7.11 9.16 -5.64
N LYS A 814 6.50 8.10 -5.09
CA LYS A 814 6.30 6.83 -5.80
C LYS A 814 5.40 7.08 -7.02
N THR A 815 5.95 7.68 -8.07
CA THR A 815 5.32 7.66 -9.38
C THR A 815 5.25 6.20 -9.79
N SER A 816 4.14 5.81 -10.42
CA SER A 816 3.99 4.48 -10.99
C SER A 816 5.18 4.10 -11.89
N LEU A 817 5.88 5.09 -12.45
CA LEU A 817 7.08 4.92 -13.26
C LEU A 817 8.26 4.34 -12.47
N VAL A 818 8.69 4.95 -11.35
CA VAL A 818 9.87 4.47 -10.59
C VAL A 818 9.60 3.11 -9.93
N ARG A 819 8.34 2.82 -9.58
CA ARG A 819 7.95 1.49 -9.08
C ARG A 819 8.13 0.39 -10.14
N ASN A 820 7.76 0.68 -11.38
CA ASN A 820 7.84 -0.28 -12.49
C ASN A 820 9.24 -0.34 -13.13
N TYR A 821 10.02 0.73 -12.97
CA TYR A 821 11.36 0.90 -13.55
C TYR A 821 12.32 1.43 -12.46
N PRO A 822 12.82 0.60 -11.54
CA PRO A 822 13.69 1.06 -10.45
C PRO A 822 15.02 1.66 -10.93
N GLU A 823 15.49 1.29 -12.13
CA GLU A 823 16.73 1.78 -12.72
C GLU A 823 16.72 3.31 -12.97
N ILE A 824 15.55 3.91 -13.16
CA ILE A 824 15.42 5.36 -13.41
C ILE A 824 15.30 6.21 -12.13
N ARG A 825 15.41 5.59 -10.94
CA ARG A 825 15.38 6.31 -9.65
C ARG A 825 16.52 7.33 -9.58
N ASP A 826 16.18 8.59 -9.38
CA ASP A 826 17.13 9.70 -9.38
C ASP A 826 18.12 9.62 -8.21
N PHE A 827 19.28 10.24 -8.39
CA PHE A 827 20.18 10.59 -7.29
C PHE A 827 19.76 11.94 -6.69
N SER A 828 19.84 12.09 -5.37
CA SER A 828 19.87 13.42 -4.72
C SER A 828 21.31 13.92 -4.72
N ALA A 829 21.61 15.09 -5.26
CA ALA A 829 22.97 15.64 -5.28
C ALA A 829 23.23 16.59 -4.10
N ILE A 830 24.38 16.44 -3.47
CA ILE A 830 24.93 17.37 -2.47
C ILE A 830 26.22 18.03 -2.97
N ARG A 831 26.53 19.19 -2.41
CA ARG A 831 27.70 19.99 -2.77
C ARG A 831 28.99 19.34 -2.23
N SER A 832 30.01 19.22 -3.08
CA SER A 832 31.39 18.90 -2.70
C SER A 832 32.20 20.18 -2.47
N GLY A 833 33.07 20.20 -1.46
CA GLY A 833 34.05 21.28 -1.25
C GLY A 833 35.24 21.24 -2.21
N ASN A 834 35.42 20.14 -2.94
CA ASN A 834 36.54 19.94 -3.85
C ASN A 834 36.26 20.58 -5.23
N SER A 835 37.18 21.44 -5.68
CA SER A 835 37.07 22.16 -6.95
C SER A 835 37.80 21.49 -8.13
N ARG A 836 38.56 20.41 -7.89
CA ARG A 836 39.29 19.70 -8.97
C ARG A 836 38.32 19.06 -9.96
N PRO A 837 38.55 19.17 -11.28
CA PRO A 837 37.68 18.54 -12.26
C PRO A 837 37.71 17.02 -12.14
N ARG A 838 36.56 16.39 -12.35
CA ARG A 838 36.42 14.94 -12.20
C ARG A 838 35.52 14.35 -13.27
N LEU A 839 35.94 13.20 -13.78
CA LEU A 839 35.19 12.41 -14.75
C LEU A 839 34.46 11.25 -14.04
N ASN A 840 33.15 11.15 -14.23
CA ASN A 840 32.28 10.22 -13.52
C ASN A 840 31.67 9.20 -14.49
N LEU A 841 32.07 7.94 -14.43
CA LEU A 841 31.48 6.86 -15.21
C LEU A 841 30.25 6.29 -14.51
N LEU A 842 29.09 6.34 -15.17
CA LEU A 842 27.86 5.67 -14.74
C LEU A 842 27.72 4.35 -15.51
N ILE A 843 27.77 3.23 -14.80
CA ILE A 843 27.65 1.89 -15.37
C ILE A 843 26.71 1.01 -14.53
N PRO A 844 25.94 0.09 -15.13
CA PRO A 844 25.06 -0.79 -14.38
C PRO A 844 25.77 -1.64 -13.33
N GLY A 845 26.99 -2.10 -13.60
CA GLY A 845 27.78 -2.92 -12.70
C GLY A 845 29.28 -2.71 -12.88
N ALA A 846 30.03 -2.52 -11.77
CA ALA A 846 31.49 -2.38 -11.81
C ALA A 846 32.25 -3.72 -11.95
N GLU A 847 31.61 -4.86 -11.67
CA GLU A 847 32.21 -6.19 -11.75
C GLU A 847 32.21 -6.77 -13.18
N LYS A 848 33.40 -6.99 -13.75
CA LYS A 848 33.58 -7.57 -15.09
C LYS A 848 32.96 -8.97 -15.25
N SER A 849 32.92 -9.77 -14.19
CA SER A 849 32.41 -11.15 -14.17
C SER A 849 30.89 -11.26 -14.28
N LYS A 850 30.13 -10.17 -14.02
CA LYS A 850 28.66 -10.17 -13.97
C LYS A 850 27.96 -9.74 -15.26
N GLY A 851 28.70 -9.63 -16.36
CA GLY A 851 28.15 -9.89 -17.70
C GLY A 851 27.24 -8.83 -18.33
N TYR A 852 27.82 -7.71 -18.75
CA TYR A 852 27.29 -6.95 -19.90
C TYR A 852 28.42 -6.70 -20.89
N ALA A 853 28.24 -7.14 -22.14
CA ALA A 853 29.24 -7.07 -23.20
C ALA A 853 29.63 -5.64 -23.64
N GLY A 854 29.10 -4.59 -23.02
CA GLY A 854 29.49 -3.19 -23.25
C GLY A 854 30.19 -2.52 -22.06
N VAL A 855 30.31 -3.20 -20.90
CA VAL A 855 30.96 -2.65 -19.70
C VAL A 855 32.47 -2.60 -19.88
N SER A 856 33.05 -3.61 -20.54
CA SER A 856 34.50 -3.68 -20.78
C SER A 856 34.97 -2.54 -21.68
N GLU A 857 34.25 -2.28 -22.76
CA GLU A 857 34.49 -1.21 -23.73
C GLU A 857 34.32 0.16 -23.08
N ALA A 858 33.27 0.34 -22.28
CA ALA A 858 33.05 1.57 -21.53
C ALA A 858 34.18 1.85 -20.54
N LEU A 859 34.64 0.85 -19.79
CA LEU A 859 35.76 0.97 -18.86
C LEU A 859 37.07 1.28 -19.62
N ARG A 860 37.30 0.62 -20.76
CA ARG A 860 38.50 0.83 -21.59
C ARG A 860 38.54 2.25 -22.16
N LEU A 861 37.43 2.72 -22.73
CA LEU A 861 37.32 4.08 -23.25
C LEU A 861 37.42 5.11 -22.11
N PHE A 862 36.74 4.89 -20.98
CA PHE A 862 36.83 5.78 -19.82
C PHE A 862 38.26 5.91 -19.30
N SER A 863 38.99 4.79 -19.21
CA SER A 863 40.40 4.78 -18.81
C SER A 863 41.27 5.54 -19.80
N GLY A 864 41.07 5.33 -21.10
CA GLY A 864 41.77 6.06 -22.15
C GLY A 864 41.48 7.56 -22.14
N VAL A 865 40.23 7.98 -21.92
CA VAL A 865 39.85 9.40 -21.79
C VAL A 865 40.51 10.01 -20.56
N LYS A 866 40.51 9.31 -19.43
CA LYS A 866 41.20 9.75 -18.21
C LYS A 866 42.70 9.93 -18.45
N GLU A 867 43.35 8.98 -19.11
CA GLU A 867 44.78 9.09 -19.46
C GLU A 867 45.05 10.28 -20.36
N ALA A 868 44.19 10.49 -21.37
CA ALA A 868 44.29 11.62 -22.29
C ALA A 868 44.03 12.97 -21.62
N LEU A 869 43.17 13.03 -20.59
CA LEU A 869 42.89 14.23 -19.79
C LEU A 869 44.07 14.63 -18.90
N GLY A 870 44.81 13.65 -18.36
CA GLY A 870 46.01 13.86 -17.53
C GLY A 870 45.73 13.85 -16.02
N GLY A 871 46.75 14.14 -15.21
CA GLY A 871 46.69 14.09 -13.74
C GLY A 871 45.89 15.21 -13.07
N ASP A 872 45.41 16.18 -13.85
CA ASP A 872 44.57 17.27 -13.35
C ASP A 872 43.11 16.86 -13.18
N PHE A 873 42.71 15.73 -13.79
CA PHE A 873 41.37 15.16 -13.67
C PHE A 873 41.36 13.97 -12.73
N ASP A 874 40.46 14.03 -11.75
CA ASP A 874 40.13 12.91 -10.88
C ASP A 874 39.12 11.99 -11.59
N CYS A 875 38.94 10.75 -11.13
CA CYS A 875 37.98 9.82 -11.70
C CYS A 875 37.11 9.11 -10.65
N ARG A 876 35.85 8.89 -11.00
CA ARG A 876 34.90 8.12 -10.19
C ARG A 876 34.09 7.17 -11.06
N VAL A 877 34.03 5.90 -10.67
CA VAL A 877 33.16 4.90 -11.29
C VAL A 877 31.98 4.64 -10.34
N ILE A 878 30.75 4.70 -10.85
CA ILE A 878 29.53 4.56 -10.07
C ILE A 878 28.73 3.39 -10.62
N SER A 879 28.55 2.36 -9.79
CA SER A 879 27.69 1.21 -10.10
C SER A 879 26.22 1.57 -9.84
N THR A 880 25.38 1.62 -10.87
CA THR A 880 23.99 2.12 -10.74
C THR A 880 22.96 1.04 -10.44
N ASP A 881 23.19 -0.23 -10.79
CA ASP A 881 22.15 -1.26 -10.72
C ASP A 881 22.57 -2.48 -9.91
N ILE A 882 23.83 -2.89 -10.03
CA ILE A 882 24.39 -4.05 -9.35
C ILE A 882 25.25 -3.55 -8.18
N PRO A 883 24.92 -3.91 -6.93
CA PRO A 883 25.76 -3.55 -5.78
C PRO A 883 27.12 -4.23 -5.90
N MET A 884 28.15 -3.57 -5.39
CA MET A 884 29.50 -4.17 -5.36
C MET A 884 29.51 -5.33 -4.38
N SER A 885 29.99 -6.49 -4.79
CA SER A 885 30.16 -7.62 -3.86
C SER A 885 31.30 -7.33 -2.88
N ASN A 886 31.23 -7.97 -1.71
CA ASN A 886 32.31 -7.94 -0.71
C ASN A 886 33.64 -8.51 -1.24
N GLN A 887 33.64 -9.17 -2.40
CA GLN A 887 34.83 -9.73 -3.06
C GLN A 887 35.35 -8.85 -4.18
N TYR A 888 34.72 -7.71 -4.46
CA TYR A 888 35.18 -6.77 -5.47
C TYR A 888 36.52 -6.17 -5.06
N ALA A 889 37.53 -6.34 -5.92
CA ALA A 889 38.83 -5.70 -5.78
C ALA A 889 38.92 -4.55 -6.80
N PRO A 890 39.11 -3.30 -6.35
CA PRO A 890 39.30 -2.17 -7.26
C PRO A 890 40.65 -2.30 -7.99
N GLU A 891 40.76 -1.66 -9.17
CA GLU A 891 42.02 -1.65 -9.94
C GLU A 891 43.14 -0.94 -9.15
N PRO A 892 44.43 -1.23 -9.40
CA PRO A 892 45.54 -0.59 -8.67
C PRO A 892 45.45 0.94 -8.66
N GLY A 893 45.43 1.54 -7.47
CA GLY A 893 45.31 2.99 -7.28
C GLY A 893 43.88 3.54 -7.22
N GLN A 894 42.86 2.68 -7.30
CA GLN A 894 41.47 3.02 -6.97
C GLN A 894 41.14 2.61 -5.54
N SER A 895 40.31 3.40 -4.87
CA SER A 895 39.73 3.06 -3.56
C SER A 895 38.21 3.02 -3.62
N ILE A 896 37.60 2.12 -2.84
CA ILE A 896 36.14 2.08 -2.68
C ILE A 896 35.73 3.19 -1.71
N CYS A 897 34.65 3.91 -2.03
CA CYS A 897 34.06 4.87 -1.11
C CYS A 897 32.54 4.93 -1.23
N ASP A 898 31.87 5.44 -0.19
CA ASP A 898 30.44 5.70 -0.27
C ASP A 898 30.17 6.92 -1.17
N ILE A 899 28.96 6.97 -1.72
CA ILE A 899 28.60 7.96 -2.74
C ILE A 899 28.42 9.38 -2.17
N CYS A 900 28.20 9.49 -0.85
CA CYS A 900 28.04 10.73 -0.11
C CYS A 900 29.34 11.23 0.56
N ASP A 901 30.42 10.43 0.56
CA ASP A 901 31.63 10.70 1.33
C ASP A 901 32.26 12.06 1.04
N ASP A 902 32.96 12.61 2.04
CA ASP A 902 33.81 13.79 1.87
C ASP A 902 34.93 13.52 0.85
N ASP A 903 34.85 14.29 -0.22
CA ASP A 903 35.56 14.14 -1.48
C ASP A 903 36.88 14.94 -1.51
N ALA A 904 37.28 15.50 -0.36
CA ALA A 904 38.42 16.40 -0.24
C ALA A 904 39.78 15.79 -0.67
N ASN A 905 39.99 14.48 -0.46
CA ASN A 905 41.28 13.81 -0.70
C ASN A 905 41.21 12.60 -1.66
N LYS A 906 40.12 12.45 -2.41
CA LYS A 906 39.84 11.26 -3.22
C LYS A 906 40.05 11.55 -4.71
N ILE A 907 40.99 10.82 -5.32
CA ILE A 907 41.40 11.04 -6.72
C ILE A 907 40.80 10.00 -7.67
N ASN A 908 40.94 8.70 -7.36
CA ASN A 908 40.39 7.62 -8.19
C ASN A 908 39.54 6.70 -7.30
N VAL A 909 38.22 6.71 -7.49
CA VAL A 909 37.31 5.98 -6.62
C VAL A 909 36.27 5.17 -7.35
N VAL A 910 35.77 4.14 -6.68
CA VAL A 910 34.62 3.34 -7.11
C VAL A 910 33.54 3.42 -6.04
N CYS A 911 32.32 3.74 -6.44
CA CYS A 911 31.19 3.97 -5.54
C CYS A 911 30.01 3.05 -5.85
N ASP A 912 29.29 2.67 -4.80
CA ASP A 912 28.03 1.95 -4.93
C ASP A 912 26.86 2.93 -5.05
N GLY A 913 26.43 3.17 -6.28
CA GLY A 913 25.27 4.02 -6.58
C GLY A 913 23.93 3.33 -6.41
N THR A 914 23.88 2.04 -6.05
CA THR A 914 22.62 1.36 -5.72
C THR A 914 22.00 1.89 -4.44
N LYS A 915 22.83 2.47 -3.55
CA LYS A 915 22.42 3.11 -2.28
C LYS A 915 21.74 4.48 -2.46
N ARG A 916 21.46 4.93 -3.68
CA ARG A 916 20.88 6.26 -3.99
C ARG A 916 19.48 6.52 -3.42
N SER A 917 18.80 5.49 -2.90
CA SER A 917 17.58 5.65 -2.11
C SER A 917 17.84 6.19 -0.71
N SER A 918 19.04 5.98 -0.18
CA SER A 918 19.39 6.30 1.21
C SER A 918 20.44 7.40 1.30
N LEU A 919 21.33 7.49 0.30
CA LEU A 919 22.47 8.38 0.30
C LEU A 919 22.47 9.33 -0.90
N PRO A 920 22.72 10.64 -0.68
CA PRO A 920 22.94 11.57 -1.77
C PRO A 920 24.31 11.35 -2.43
N ILE A 921 24.43 11.76 -3.69
CA ILE A 921 25.70 11.80 -4.42
C ILE A 921 26.42 13.12 -4.17
N SER A 922 27.69 13.06 -3.77
CA SER A 922 28.57 14.23 -3.72
C SER A 922 28.97 14.67 -5.14
N VAL A 923 28.68 15.93 -5.50
CA VAL A 923 28.91 16.49 -6.84
C VAL A 923 29.75 17.76 -6.75
N ARG A 924 30.82 17.85 -7.52
CA ARG A 924 31.69 19.04 -7.70
C ARG A 924 31.09 19.96 -8.74
N GLN A 925 31.42 21.26 -8.74
CA GLN A 925 30.99 22.18 -9.82
C GLN A 925 31.50 21.71 -11.20
N SER A 926 32.66 21.07 -11.23
CA SER A 926 33.40 20.64 -12.41
C SER A 926 33.22 19.16 -12.77
N ASP A 927 32.25 18.47 -12.16
CA ASP A 927 31.97 17.07 -12.47
C ASP A 927 31.39 16.93 -13.88
N VAL A 928 32.00 16.06 -14.70
CA VAL A 928 31.49 15.64 -16.01
C VAL A 928 31.13 14.16 -15.94
N PHE A 929 29.97 13.80 -16.48
CA PHE A 929 29.46 12.43 -16.44
C PHE A 929 29.66 11.71 -17.78
N VAL A 930 29.85 10.40 -17.70
CA VAL A 930 29.96 9.46 -18.83
C VAL A 930 28.88 8.40 -18.64
N ALA A 931 27.87 8.41 -19.50
CA ALA A 931 26.77 7.46 -19.50
C ALA A 931 27.02 6.30 -20.47
N THR A 932 26.42 5.15 -20.19
CA THR A 932 26.57 3.91 -20.96
C THR A 932 25.23 3.38 -21.46
N SER A 933 24.30 3.05 -20.56
CA SER A 933 22.93 2.65 -20.90
C SER A 933 21.97 3.85 -20.86
N TRP A 934 20.81 3.75 -21.52
CA TRP A 934 19.85 4.85 -21.59
C TRP A 934 19.41 5.38 -20.21
N TRP A 935 19.21 4.51 -19.22
CA TRP A 935 18.86 4.98 -17.87
C TRP A 935 20.03 5.72 -17.21
N THR A 936 21.28 5.32 -17.44
CA THR A 936 22.44 6.06 -16.94
C THR A 936 22.58 7.45 -17.60
N ALA A 937 22.17 7.59 -18.87
CA ALA A 937 22.12 8.88 -19.55
C ALA A 937 21.04 9.80 -18.95
N LYS A 938 19.86 9.23 -18.66
CA LYS A 938 18.83 9.94 -17.88
C LYS A 938 19.39 10.41 -16.52
N LEU A 939 20.04 9.52 -15.76
CA LEU A 939 20.60 9.84 -14.44
C LEU A 939 21.69 10.92 -14.53
N ALA A 940 22.60 10.84 -15.50
CA ALA A 940 23.62 11.87 -15.73
C ALA A 940 22.99 13.24 -15.93
N ARG A 941 21.96 13.32 -16.78
CA ARG A 941 21.22 14.55 -17.06
C ARG A 941 20.54 15.11 -15.81
N ASP A 942 19.90 14.26 -15.01
CA ASP A 942 19.22 14.69 -13.79
C ASP A 942 20.21 15.19 -12.73
N ILE A 943 21.40 14.59 -12.64
CA ILE A 943 22.48 15.07 -11.77
C ILE A 943 23.01 16.43 -12.26
N LEU A 944 23.21 16.62 -13.57
CA LEU A 944 23.67 17.89 -14.15
C LEU A 944 22.71 19.06 -13.84
N LYS A 945 21.39 18.82 -13.91
CA LYS A 945 20.39 19.83 -13.53
C LYS A 945 20.48 20.21 -12.04
N GLN A 946 20.72 19.23 -11.18
CA GLN A 946 20.92 19.47 -9.76
C GLN A 946 22.23 20.21 -9.50
N GLN A 947 23.31 19.85 -10.20
CA GLN A 947 24.60 20.54 -10.14
C GLN A 947 24.45 22.03 -10.52
N GLU A 948 23.75 22.33 -11.61
CA GLU A 948 23.46 23.71 -12.00
C GLU A 948 22.64 24.46 -10.94
N THR A 949 21.67 23.78 -10.31
CA THR A 949 20.89 24.36 -9.21
C THR A 949 21.75 24.65 -7.96
N ILE A 950 22.71 23.78 -7.66
CA ILE A 950 23.61 23.89 -6.50
C ILE A 950 24.63 25.01 -6.68
N TYR A 951 25.27 25.08 -7.85
CA TYR A 951 26.39 25.99 -8.12
C TYR A 951 26.04 27.22 -8.95
N GLY A 952 24.82 27.30 -9.49
CA GLY A 952 24.38 28.32 -10.44
C GLY A 952 24.98 28.16 -11.85
N SER A 953 25.83 27.15 -12.06
CA SER A 953 26.46 26.79 -13.32
C SER A 953 26.87 25.31 -13.30
N SER A 954 26.97 24.69 -14.47
CA SER A 954 27.46 23.32 -14.66
C SER A 954 28.28 23.26 -15.96
N PRO A 955 29.01 22.15 -16.22
CA PRO A 955 29.68 21.94 -17.50
C PRO A 955 28.71 21.83 -18.70
N GLY A 956 27.40 21.72 -18.47
CA GLY A 956 26.34 21.78 -19.48
C GLY A 956 26.19 20.54 -20.36
N LYS A 957 27.21 19.67 -20.46
CA LYS A 957 27.17 18.43 -21.25
C LYS A 957 27.70 17.21 -20.51
N TYR A 958 27.19 16.03 -20.86
CA TYR A 958 27.73 14.73 -20.48
C TYR A 958 28.15 13.91 -21.72
N VAL A 959 29.08 12.98 -21.55
CA VAL A 959 29.48 12.03 -22.60
C VAL A 959 28.50 10.87 -22.60
N TYR A 960 27.98 10.47 -23.75
CA TYR A 960 27.09 9.32 -23.86
C TYR A 960 27.66 8.28 -24.83
N LEU A 961 28.03 7.11 -24.28
CA LEU A 961 28.54 5.96 -25.03
C LEU A 961 27.38 5.13 -25.60
N ILE A 962 26.88 5.54 -26.76
CA ILE A 962 25.72 4.93 -27.43
C ILE A 962 26.16 3.63 -28.13
N GLN A 963 25.82 2.50 -27.51
CA GLN A 963 26.20 1.16 -28.00
C GLN A 963 25.24 0.61 -29.07
N ASP A 964 23.97 1.03 -29.01
CA ASP A 964 22.91 0.58 -29.90
C ASP A 964 21.73 1.59 -29.85
N TYR A 965 20.71 1.39 -30.68
CA TYR A 965 19.42 2.08 -30.53
C TYR A 965 18.58 1.39 -29.44
N GLU A 966 18.84 1.75 -28.18
CA GLU A 966 18.31 1.05 -26.99
C GLU A 966 16.78 1.15 -26.86
N SER A 967 16.13 2.16 -27.46
CA SER A 967 14.66 2.21 -27.54
C SER A 967 14.10 0.98 -28.25
N GLY A 968 14.79 0.50 -29.29
CA GLY A 968 14.41 -0.70 -30.04
C GLY A 968 14.49 -2.00 -29.25
N PHE A 969 15.02 -1.99 -28.01
CA PHE A 969 15.02 -3.17 -27.14
C PHE A 969 13.65 -3.47 -26.54
N TYR A 970 12.69 -2.55 -26.69
CA TYR A 970 11.38 -2.64 -26.08
C TYR A 970 10.28 -2.45 -27.15
N PRO A 971 9.13 -3.15 -27.03
CA PRO A 971 7.93 -2.75 -27.75
C PRO A 971 7.50 -1.33 -27.36
N TRP A 972 6.67 -0.69 -28.18
CA TRP A 972 6.09 0.62 -27.86
C TRP A 972 5.43 0.61 -26.47
N SER A 973 6.07 1.33 -25.55
CA SER A 973 5.80 1.28 -24.12
C SER A 973 6.43 2.50 -23.43
N SER A 974 6.18 2.66 -22.12
CA SER A 974 6.87 3.69 -21.33
C SER A 974 8.39 3.54 -21.40
N LYS A 975 8.91 2.30 -21.37
CA LYS A 975 10.36 2.04 -21.41
C LYS A 975 10.97 2.44 -22.76
N PHE A 976 10.26 2.16 -23.86
CA PHE A 976 10.63 2.65 -25.20
C PHE A 976 10.76 4.17 -25.24
N MET A 977 9.73 4.89 -24.78
CA MET A 977 9.72 6.35 -24.83
C MET A 977 10.73 6.99 -23.88
N LEU A 978 10.96 6.37 -22.71
CA LEU A 978 11.98 6.83 -21.76
C LEU A 978 13.39 6.67 -22.34
N ALA A 979 13.69 5.53 -22.98
CA ALA A 979 14.95 5.32 -23.68
C ALA A 979 15.11 6.30 -24.84
N GLU A 980 14.08 6.50 -25.67
CA GLU A 980 14.14 7.42 -26.82
C GLU A 980 14.34 8.87 -26.38
N SER A 981 13.80 9.25 -25.22
CA SER A 981 13.93 10.61 -24.70
C SER A 981 15.38 11.02 -24.44
N THR A 982 16.30 10.08 -24.20
CA THR A 982 17.72 10.40 -23.91
C THR A 982 18.45 10.95 -25.13
N TYR A 983 17.94 10.68 -26.33
CA TYR A 983 18.51 11.15 -27.60
C TYR A 983 17.98 12.53 -28.02
N LYS A 984 16.93 13.04 -27.36
CA LYS A 984 16.22 14.27 -27.76
C LYS A 984 16.82 15.56 -27.21
N TYR A 985 18.04 15.50 -26.67
CA TYR A 985 18.74 16.65 -26.08
C TYR A 985 20.17 16.76 -26.60
N PRO A 986 20.37 16.93 -27.92
CA PRO A 986 21.71 16.93 -28.53
C PRO A 986 22.62 18.02 -27.98
N ASP A 987 22.07 19.14 -27.54
CA ASP A 987 22.84 20.24 -26.94
C ASP A 987 23.46 19.88 -25.58
N GLU A 988 22.89 18.91 -24.87
CA GLU A 988 23.33 18.46 -23.54
C GLU A 988 24.30 17.25 -23.62
N VAL A 989 24.63 16.75 -24.82
CA VAL A 989 25.31 15.46 -25.01
C VAL A 989 26.58 15.60 -25.87
N ILE A 990 27.61 14.84 -25.51
CA ILE A 990 28.76 14.51 -26.37
C ILE A 990 28.58 13.04 -26.79
N PRO A 991 28.00 12.76 -27.97
CA PRO A 991 27.68 11.40 -28.38
C PRO A 991 28.94 10.65 -28.86
N VAL A 992 29.07 9.41 -28.41
CA VAL A 992 30.10 8.46 -28.86
C VAL A 992 29.40 7.19 -29.32
N PHE A 993 29.36 6.97 -30.63
CA PHE A 993 28.66 5.84 -31.24
C PHE A 993 29.56 4.63 -31.39
N ASN A 994 29.04 3.44 -31.08
CA ASN A 994 29.67 2.18 -31.44
C ASN A 994 29.37 1.88 -32.92
N THR A 995 30.36 2.10 -33.79
CA THR A 995 30.34 1.96 -35.26
C THR A 995 29.72 3.12 -36.06
N GLU A 996 30.20 3.30 -37.30
CA GLU A 996 29.73 4.34 -38.22
C GLU A 996 28.30 4.10 -38.71
N ILE A 997 27.88 2.84 -38.88
CA ILE A 997 26.51 2.49 -39.27
C ILE A 997 25.51 2.99 -38.22
N LEU A 998 25.86 2.87 -36.94
CA LEU A 998 25.03 3.39 -35.85
C LEU A 998 24.99 4.92 -35.87
N ALA A 999 26.14 5.59 -36.05
CA ALA A 999 26.19 7.05 -36.13
C ALA A 999 25.32 7.59 -37.30
N ASP A 1000 25.42 6.97 -38.49
CA ASP A 1000 24.61 7.32 -39.65
C ASP A 1000 23.11 7.09 -39.40
N TYR A 1001 22.73 6.05 -38.65
CA TYR A 1001 21.34 5.84 -38.25
C TYR A 1001 20.80 7.00 -37.42
N PHE A 1002 21.51 7.36 -36.34
CA PHE A 1002 21.09 8.47 -35.46
C PHE A 1002 21.05 9.82 -36.18
N LYS A 1003 21.94 10.03 -37.16
CA LYS A 1003 21.94 11.20 -38.03
C LYS A 1003 20.72 11.24 -38.95
N ARG A 1004 20.36 10.13 -39.59
CA ARG A 1004 19.19 10.04 -40.49
C ARG A 1004 17.87 10.20 -39.75
N GLU A 1005 17.78 9.70 -38.52
CA GLU A 1005 16.59 9.85 -37.67
C GLU A 1005 16.51 11.26 -37.03
N GLY A 1006 17.53 12.11 -37.22
CA GLY A 1006 17.52 13.51 -36.77
C GLY A 1006 17.80 13.71 -35.27
N TYR A 1007 18.46 12.75 -34.62
CA TYR A 1007 18.81 12.86 -33.20
C TYR A 1007 20.13 13.61 -32.97
N PHE A 1008 21.16 13.31 -33.77
CA PHE A 1008 22.49 13.91 -33.65
C PHE A 1008 23.07 14.20 -35.03
N ASP A 1009 23.51 15.43 -35.29
CA ASP A 1009 24.11 15.83 -36.57
C ASP A 1009 25.58 15.37 -36.70
N GLU A 1010 26.28 15.30 -35.57
CA GLU A 1010 27.69 14.94 -35.43
C GLU A 1010 27.93 14.12 -34.15
N GLY A 1011 29.06 13.41 -34.10
CA GLY A 1011 29.46 12.63 -32.94
C GLY A 1011 30.77 11.90 -33.16
N HIS A 1012 31.36 11.39 -32.07
CA HIS A 1012 32.55 10.56 -32.15
C HIS A 1012 32.17 9.12 -32.49
N VAL A 1013 33.03 8.42 -33.23
CA VAL A 1013 32.75 7.03 -33.66
C VAL A 1013 33.85 6.10 -33.16
N TYR A 1014 33.43 5.04 -32.49
CA TYR A 1014 34.30 3.93 -32.13
C TYR A 1014 34.37 2.90 -33.25
N ASN A 1015 35.60 2.56 -33.62
CA ASN A 1015 35.94 1.57 -34.62
C ASN A 1015 36.47 0.32 -33.91
N PRO A 1016 35.64 -0.73 -33.79
CA PRO A 1016 36.05 -1.93 -33.09
C PRO A 1016 37.04 -2.75 -33.94
N PRO A 1017 38.10 -3.30 -33.33
CA PRO A 1017 39.00 -4.23 -34.01
C PRO A 1017 38.35 -5.60 -34.14
N VAL A 1018 38.89 -6.43 -35.03
CA VAL A 1018 38.62 -7.87 -34.98
C VAL A 1018 39.24 -8.47 -33.72
N ASN A 1019 38.61 -9.49 -33.14
CA ASN A 1019 39.22 -10.20 -32.02
C ASN A 1019 40.41 -11.05 -32.54
N GLU A 1020 41.64 -10.60 -32.24
CA GLU A 1020 42.88 -11.27 -32.66
C GLU A 1020 43.04 -12.66 -32.05
N GLU A 1021 42.56 -12.89 -30.82
CA GLU A 1021 42.62 -14.21 -30.18
C GLU A 1021 41.78 -15.22 -30.96
N ILE A 1022 40.57 -14.81 -31.39
CA ILE A 1022 39.72 -15.64 -32.26
C ILE A 1022 40.42 -15.87 -33.60
N MET A 1023 40.79 -14.79 -34.31
CA MET A 1023 41.26 -14.90 -35.70
C MET A 1023 42.62 -15.59 -35.83
N SER A 1024 43.50 -15.47 -34.84
CA SER A 1024 44.78 -16.19 -34.83
C SER A 1024 44.62 -17.69 -34.58
N ALA A 1025 43.54 -18.10 -33.91
CA ALA A 1025 43.20 -19.50 -33.65
C ALA A 1025 42.37 -20.16 -34.77
N VAL A 1026 41.87 -19.39 -35.75
CA VAL A 1026 41.12 -19.94 -36.89
C VAL A 1026 42.06 -20.64 -37.88
N ASP A 1027 41.93 -21.95 -38.01
CA ASP A 1027 42.65 -22.75 -39.02
C ASP A 1027 41.89 -22.74 -40.35
N ARG A 1028 42.29 -21.83 -41.25
CA ARG A 1028 41.73 -21.72 -42.60
C ARG A 1028 42.11 -22.87 -43.54
N THR A 1029 43.05 -23.74 -43.14
CA THR A 1029 43.45 -24.92 -43.93
C THR A 1029 42.58 -26.14 -43.61
N GLN A 1030 41.87 -26.11 -42.48
CA GLN A 1030 40.94 -27.15 -42.08
C GLN A 1030 39.85 -27.34 -43.13
N ARG A 1031 39.54 -28.61 -43.44
CA ARG A 1031 38.44 -28.94 -44.35
C ARG A 1031 37.11 -28.60 -43.69
N ARG A 1032 36.32 -27.75 -44.35
CA ARG A 1032 34.97 -27.37 -43.93
C ARG A 1032 34.00 -28.56 -43.96
N GLU A 1033 33.14 -28.66 -42.97
CA GLU A 1033 32.11 -29.69 -42.81
C GLU A 1033 30.71 -29.10 -43.02
N ASN A 1034 29.69 -29.95 -43.21
CA ASN A 1034 28.29 -29.52 -43.32
C ASN A 1034 27.74 -29.11 -41.94
N VAL A 1035 28.30 -28.04 -41.38
CA VAL A 1035 27.95 -27.48 -40.08
C VAL A 1035 27.52 -26.03 -40.28
N MET A 1036 26.39 -25.68 -39.67
CA MET A 1036 25.85 -24.33 -39.62
C MET A 1036 25.95 -23.80 -38.18
N LEU A 1037 26.72 -22.74 -37.99
CA LEU A 1037 26.80 -22.02 -36.72
C LEU A 1037 25.71 -20.97 -36.64
N ILE A 1038 24.94 -20.99 -35.56
CA ILE A 1038 23.78 -20.13 -35.38
C ILE A 1038 23.99 -19.30 -34.11
N TYR A 1039 24.05 -17.98 -34.26
CA TYR A 1039 24.22 -17.09 -33.12
C TYR A 1039 22.88 -16.75 -32.48
N MET A 1040 22.67 -17.20 -31.24
CA MET A 1040 21.40 -17.09 -30.52
C MET A 1040 21.61 -16.59 -29.09
N ARG A 1041 20.83 -15.59 -28.68
CA ARG A 1041 20.79 -15.06 -27.31
C ARG A 1041 19.35 -14.82 -26.89
N PRO A 1042 18.71 -15.77 -26.17
CA PRO A 1042 17.29 -15.71 -25.84
C PRO A 1042 16.88 -14.43 -25.08
N HIS A 1043 17.75 -13.89 -24.22
CA HIS A 1043 17.45 -12.65 -23.50
C HIS A 1043 17.42 -11.40 -24.43
N ALA A 1044 18.01 -11.49 -25.62
CA ALA A 1044 18.09 -10.40 -26.59
C ALA A 1044 17.15 -10.69 -27.77
N GLN A 1045 15.86 -10.35 -27.62
CA GLN A 1045 14.81 -10.60 -28.62
C GLN A 1045 15.16 -10.10 -30.04
N ARG A 1046 16.00 -9.06 -30.15
CA ARG A 1046 16.52 -8.56 -31.43
C ARG A 1046 17.38 -9.58 -32.21
N ASN A 1047 17.80 -10.69 -31.60
CA ASN A 1047 18.48 -11.79 -32.29
C ASN A 1047 17.50 -12.80 -32.95
N CYS A 1048 16.19 -12.60 -32.83
CA CYS A 1048 15.15 -13.32 -33.58
C CYS A 1048 15.22 -14.85 -33.45
N LEU A 1049 15.37 -15.35 -32.22
CA LEU A 1049 15.49 -16.78 -31.92
C LEU A 1049 14.33 -17.61 -32.50
N GLU A 1050 13.11 -17.13 -32.32
CA GLU A 1050 11.88 -17.81 -32.75
C GLU A 1050 11.79 -17.92 -34.28
N PHE A 1051 12.26 -16.89 -34.99
CA PHE A 1051 12.31 -16.91 -36.45
C PHE A 1051 13.41 -17.86 -36.94
N ALA A 1052 14.59 -17.83 -36.34
CA ALA A 1052 15.68 -18.72 -36.70
C ALA A 1052 15.33 -20.20 -36.47
N ASP A 1053 14.65 -20.53 -35.36
CA ASP A 1053 14.10 -21.87 -35.10
C ASP A 1053 13.11 -22.30 -36.19
N SER A 1054 12.12 -21.45 -36.48
CA SER A 1054 11.11 -21.71 -37.50
C SER A 1054 11.70 -21.88 -38.90
N LEU A 1055 12.72 -21.08 -39.22
CA LEU A 1055 13.45 -21.15 -40.48
C LEU A 1055 14.15 -22.50 -40.65
N ILE A 1056 14.85 -22.98 -39.62
CA ILE A 1056 15.56 -24.27 -39.66
C ILE A 1056 14.56 -25.42 -39.75
N ALA A 1057 13.49 -25.40 -38.95
CA ALA A 1057 12.43 -26.39 -39.01
C ALA A 1057 11.79 -26.46 -40.41
N TYR A 1058 11.45 -25.31 -40.99
CA TYR A 1058 10.85 -25.23 -42.31
C TYR A 1058 11.83 -25.69 -43.42
N ALA A 1059 13.07 -25.22 -43.41
CA ALA A 1059 14.08 -25.59 -44.41
C ALA A 1059 14.36 -27.10 -44.41
N THR A 1060 14.52 -27.69 -43.22
CA THR A 1060 14.76 -29.14 -43.06
C THR A 1060 13.54 -29.99 -43.41
N GLN A 1061 12.31 -29.50 -43.20
CA GLN A 1061 11.09 -30.17 -43.62
C GLN A 1061 10.88 -30.11 -45.14
N LYS A 1062 11.24 -28.99 -45.78
CA LYS A 1062 11.04 -28.75 -47.22
C LYS A 1062 12.00 -29.55 -48.09
N ASP A 1063 13.25 -29.74 -47.66
CA ASP A 1063 14.27 -30.53 -48.36
C ASP A 1063 15.05 -31.46 -47.39
N PRO A 1064 14.40 -32.50 -46.87
CA PRO A 1064 14.98 -33.36 -45.84
C PRO A 1064 16.18 -34.17 -46.34
N GLU A 1065 16.27 -34.45 -47.65
CA GLU A 1065 17.39 -35.20 -48.22
C GLU A 1065 18.67 -34.37 -48.25
N PHE A 1066 18.58 -33.09 -48.64
CA PHE A 1066 19.74 -32.21 -48.64
C PHE A 1066 20.26 -31.93 -47.23
N TRP A 1067 19.36 -31.60 -46.30
CA TRP A 1067 19.74 -31.23 -44.93
C TRP A 1067 20.05 -32.42 -44.02
N ARG A 1068 19.92 -33.66 -44.50
CA ARG A 1068 20.12 -34.88 -43.70
C ARG A 1068 21.48 -34.94 -43.02
N ASP A 1069 22.53 -34.57 -43.75
CA ASP A 1069 23.92 -34.70 -43.32
C ASP A 1069 24.48 -33.36 -42.77
N TRP A 1070 23.60 -32.40 -42.45
CA TRP A 1070 23.96 -31.12 -41.85
C TRP A 1070 23.76 -31.11 -40.34
N ARG A 1071 24.68 -30.46 -39.62
CA ARG A 1071 24.57 -30.19 -38.18
C ARG A 1071 24.30 -28.71 -37.93
N PHE A 1072 23.37 -28.42 -37.03
CA PHE A 1072 22.99 -27.06 -36.64
C PHE A 1072 23.44 -26.80 -35.20
N LEU A 1073 24.34 -25.85 -34.99
CA LEU A 1073 24.96 -25.58 -33.70
C LEU A 1073 24.60 -24.18 -33.22
N ALA A 1074 23.87 -24.07 -32.11
CA ALA A 1074 23.53 -22.78 -31.51
C ALA A 1074 24.61 -22.36 -30.50
N VAL A 1075 25.15 -21.15 -30.71
CA VAL A 1075 26.19 -20.53 -29.87
C VAL A 1075 25.75 -19.14 -29.42
N GLY A 1076 26.23 -18.70 -28.26
CA GLY A 1076 25.95 -17.36 -27.71
C GLY A 1076 25.51 -17.43 -26.26
N GLU A 1077 24.37 -18.07 -25.99
CA GLU A 1077 23.84 -18.30 -24.64
C GLU A 1077 23.07 -19.61 -24.55
N ASP A 1078 23.02 -20.18 -23.34
CA ASP A 1078 22.28 -21.41 -23.06
C ASP A 1078 20.77 -21.19 -23.14
N PHE A 1079 20.05 -22.19 -23.66
CA PHE A 1079 18.59 -22.28 -23.62
C PHE A 1079 18.10 -23.73 -23.70
N ASP A 1080 16.87 -23.96 -23.27
CA ASP A 1080 16.22 -25.26 -23.42
C ASP A 1080 15.71 -25.44 -24.86
N ALA A 1081 16.43 -26.27 -25.62
CA ALA A 1081 16.06 -26.61 -26.99
C ALA A 1081 14.67 -27.26 -27.11
N ASN A 1082 14.19 -27.95 -26.05
CA ASN A 1082 12.90 -28.66 -26.05
C ASN A 1082 11.67 -27.75 -26.14
N SER A 1083 11.87 -26.44 -26.01
CA SER A 1083 10.81 -25.43 -26.11
C SER A 1083 10.52 -24.99 -27.56
N TYR A 1084 11.23 -25.54 -28.55
CA TYR A 1084 11.28 -25.01 -29.92
C TYR A 1084 11.03 -26.09 -31.00
N LEU A 1085 10.59 -25.70 -32.19
CA LEU A 1085 10.14 -26.63 -33.25
C LEU A 1085 11.26 -27.53 -33.78
N SER A 1086 12.50 -27.06 -33.72
CA SER A 1086 13.69 -27.78 -34.19
C SER A 1086 14.49 -28.47 -33.06
N THR A 1087 13.83 -28.81 -31.95
CA THR A 1087 14.41 -29.48 -30.75
C THR A 1087 15.38 -30.63 -31.09
N ASP A 1088 15.03 -31.48 -32.06
CA ASP A 1088 15.80 -32.68 -32.42
C ASP A 1088 16.96 -32.40 -33.41
N ARG A 1089 17.12 -31.15 -33.87
CA ARG A 1089 18.06 -30.78 -34.94
C ARG A 1089 19.13 -29.77 -34.52
N ILE A 1090 18.90 -28.95 -33.50
CA ILE A 1090 19.85 -27.94 -33.03
C ILE A 1090 20.59 -28.42 -31.77
N GLU A 1091 21.92 -28.45 -31.83
CA GLU A 1091 22.79 -28.69 -30.68
C GLU A 1091 23.13 -27.34 -30.00
N VAL A 1092 22.74 -27.16 -28.73
CA VAL A 1092 22.96 -25.91 -27.98
C VAL A 1092 24.27 -26.01 -27.19
N PHE A 1093 25.22 -25.12 -27.49
CA PHE A 1093 26.55 -25.05 -26.86
C PHE A 1093 26.72 -23.88 -25.88
N GLY A 1094 25.76 -22.96 -25.85
CA GLY A 1094 25.81 -21.83 -24.93
C GLY A 1094 26.98 -20.87 -25.17
N ARG A 1095 27.59 -20.41 -24.08
CA ARG A 1095 28.78 -19.54 -24.10
C ARG A 1095 30.04 -20.39 -24.24
N LEU A 1096 30.61 -20.38 -25.44
CA LEU A 1096 31.90 -20.98 -25.73
C LEU A 1096 33.07 -20.12 -25.23
N THR A 1097 34.20 -20.77 -24.93
CA THR A 1097 35.49 -20.08 -24.84
C THR A 1097 35.92 -19.56 -26.23
N LEU A 1098 36.82 -18.57 -26.28
CA LEU A 1098 37.30 -18.01 -27.55
C LEU A 1098 37.97 -19.08 -28.43
N ASP A 1099 38.74 -20.01 -27.85
CA ASP A 1099 39.37 -21.13 -28.55
C ASP A 1099 38.35 -22.12 -29.12
N GLU A 1100 37.30 -22.45 -28.36
CA GLU A 1100 36.22 -23.32 -28.83
C GLU A 1100 35.42 -22.67 -29.96
N TYR A 1101 35.16 -21.37 -29.84
CA TYR A 1101 34.50 -20.61 -30.89
C TYR A 1101 35.36 -20.57 -32.17
N ALA A 1102 36.65 -20.28 -32.06
CA ALA A 1102 37.60 -20.30 -33.19
C ALA A 1102 37.68 -21.68 -33.86
N ARG A 1103 37.65 -22.77 -33.08
CA ARG A 1103 37.60 -24.14 -33.61
C ARG A 1103 36.37 -24.37 -34.48
N TRP A 1104 35.19 -23.98 -33.99
CA TRP A 1104 33.97 -24.10 -34.77
C TRP A 1104 33.97 -23.19 -36.00
N LEU A 1105 34.50 -21.97 -35.87
CA LEU A 1105 34.74 -21.06 -36.99
C LEU A 1105 35.73 -21.61 -38.03
N SER A 1106 36.55 -22.61 -37.70
CA SER A 1106 37.47 -23.28 -38.65
C SER A 1106 36.79 -24.43 -39.40
N VAL A 1107 35.77 -25.05 -38.80
CA VAL A 1107 35.10 -26.25 -39.32
C VAL A 1107 33.81 -25.92 -40.04
N ALA A 1108 33.02 -24.99 -39.52
CA ALA A 1108 31.68 -24.70 -40.04
C ALA A 1108 31.71 -24.04 -41.41
N ARG A 1109 30.67 -24.28 -42.21
CA ARG A 1109 30.57 -23.82 -43.59
C ARG A 1109 29.58 -22.67 -43.74
N LEU A 1110 28.53 -22.69 -42.92
CA LEU A 1110 27.50 -21.67 -42.88
C LEU A 1110 27.43 -20.99 -41.51
N GLY A 1111 27.10 -19.71 -41.53
CA GLY A 1111 26.73 -18.92 -40.36
C GLY A 1111 25.31 -18.36 -40.50
N LEU A 1112 24.56 -18.32 -39.40
CA LEU A 1112 23.32 -17.56 -39.28
C LEU A 1112 23.42 -16.65 -38.06
N SER A 1113 23.35 -15.35 -38.27
CA SER A 1113 23.39 -14.37 -37.19
C SER A 1113 22.45 -13.23 -37.50
N LEU A 1114 21.33 -13.17 -36.77
CA LEU A 1114 20.30 -12.16 -36.95
C LEU A 1114 20.45 -11.05 -35.91
N MET A 1115 20.15 -9.82 -36.32
CA MET A 1115 20.19 -8.63 -35.48
C MET A 1115 19.22 -7.57 -36.02
N VAL A 1116 18.08 -7.40 -35.36
CA VAL A 1116 17.10 -6.34 -35.65
C VAL A 1116 17.53 -5.08 -34.90
N SER A 1117 18.55 -4.42 -35.45
CA SER A 1117 19.13 -3.18 -34.95
C SER A 1117 20.02 -2.56 -36.04
N PRO A 1118 20.21 -1.22 -36.04
CA PRO A 1118 21.16 -0.55 -36.93
C PRO A 1118 22.61 -0.98 -36.67
N HIS A 1119 22.93 -1.49 -35.47
CA HIS A 1119 24.26 -2.00 -35.15
C HIS A 1119 24.55 -3.28 -35.97
N PRO A 1120 25.78 -3.41 -36.52
CA PRO A 1120 26.15 -4.55 -37.38
C PRO A 1120 26.21 -5.89 -36.64
N SER A 1121 26.48 -5.86 -35.33
CA SER A 1121 26.87 -7.03 -34.54
C SER A 1121 28.24 -7.59 -34.95
N TYR A 1122 28.94 -8.24 -34.02
CA TYR A 1122 30.28 -8.79 -34.26
C TYR A 1122 30.26 -10.18 -34.92
N PRO A 1123 29.43 -11.15 -34.46
CA PRO A 1123 29.43 -12.51 -34.98
C PRO A 1123 29.25 -12.66 -36.51
N PRO A 1124 28.36 -11.92 -37.22
CA PRO A 1124 28.23 -12.11 -38.66
C PRO A 1124 29.51 -11.74 -39.41
N LEU A 1125 30.24 -10.74 -38.92
CA LEU A 1125 31.50 -10.29 -39.51
C LEU A 1125 32.65 -11.25 -39.15
N GLU A 1126 32.71 -11.72 -37.91
CA GLU A 1126 33.70 -12.71 -37.47
C GLU A 1126 33.55 -14.04 -38.25
N MET A 1127 32.31 -14.50 -38.43
CA MET A 1127 32.02 -15.69 -39.24
C MET A 1127 32.48 -15.51 -40.69
N ALA A 1128 32.20 -14.35 -41.28
CA ALA A 1128 32.58 -14.04 -42.67
C ALA A 1128 34.10 -13.97 -42.86
N GLU A 1129 34.82 -13.31 -41.95
CA GLU A 1129 36.29 -13.22 -41.92
C GLU A 1129 36.96 -14.57 -41.67
N ALA A 1130 36.34 -15.44 -40.88
CA ALA A 1130 36.79 -16.80 -40.71
C ALA A 1130 36.61 -17.63 -41.99
N GLY A 1131 35.75 -17.21 -42.92
CA GLY A 1131 35.54 -17.83 -44.24
C GLY A 1131 34.20 -18.57 -44.40
N LEU A 1132 33.25 -18.39 -43.48
CA LEU A 1132 31.91 -18.96 -43.58
C LEU A 1132 31.07 -18.10 -44.53
N LEU A 1133 30.16 -18.71 -45.28
CA LEU A 1133 29.05 -17.97 -45.89
C LEU A 1133 28.00 -17.68 -44.81
N VAL A 1134 27.62 -16.42 -44.65
CA VAL A 1134 26.79 -15.95 -43.53
C VAL A 1134 25.47 -15.40 -44.05
N LEU A 1135 24.38 -15.91 -43.52
CA LEU A 1135 23.04 -15.36 -43.71
C LEU A 1135 22.70 -14.43 -42.54
N THR A 1136 22.28 -13.20 -42.84
CA THR A 1136 21.88 -12.18 -41.86
C THR A 1136 20.73 -11.32 -42.41
N ASN A 1137 20.22 -10.38 -41.62
CA ASN A 1137 19.14 -9.48 -42.03
C ASN A 1137 19.64 -8.03 -42.23
N THR A 1138 18.99 -7.33 -43.15
CA THR A 1138 19.06 -5.87 -43.24
C THR A 1138 18.24 -5.23 -42.11
N TYR A 1139 18.56 -3.99 -41.77
CA TYR A 1139 17.73 -3.17 -40.87
C TYR A 1139 18.01 -1.69 -41.10
N LYS A 1140 17.01 -0.94 -41.59
CA LYS A 1140 17.15 0.51 -41.86
C LYS A 1140 18.33 0.80 -42.80
N ASN A 1141 19.39 1.45 -42.32
CA ASN A 1141 20.60 1.76 -43.08
C ASN A 1141 21.65 0.63 -43.05
N LYS A 1142 21.42 -0.45 -42.29
CA LYS A 1142 22.32 -1.60 -42.24
C LYS A 1142 22.03 -2.61 -43.35
N ASN A 1143 23.03 -2.83 -44.20
CA ASN A 1143 23.14 -3.98 -45.11
C ASN A 1143 24.57 -4.51 -45.08
N LEU A 1144 24.77 -5.71 -44.51
CA LEU A 1144 26.12 -6.25 -44.31
C LEU A 1144 26.69 -6.93 -45.56
N SER A 1145 25.85 -7.19 -46.57
CA SER A 1145 26.31 -7.69 -47.88
C SER A 1145 27.23 -6.69 -48.59
N ASP A 1146 27.13 -5.41 -48.22
CA ASP A 1146 27.96 -4.33 -48.76
C ASP A 1146 29.37 -4.35 -48.15
N LEU A 1147 29.56 -5.00 -46.99
CA LEU A 1147 30.83 -5.03 -46.26
C LEU A 1147 31.70 -6.24 -46.63
N HIS A 1148 31.10 -7.40 -46.89
CA HIS A 1148 31.86 -8.64 -47.08
C HIS A 1148 31.19 -9.57 -48.11
N GLU A 1149 31.99 -10.19 -49.02
CA GLU A 1149 31.48 -11.06 -50.09
C GLU A 1149 30.77 -12.31 -49.57
N ASN A 1150 31.23 -12.85 -48.45
CA ASN A 1150 30.60 -14.01 -47.80
C ASN A 1150 29.27 -13.71 -47.09
N ILE A 1151 28.85 -12.45 -46.97
CA ILE A 1151 27.61 -12.12 -46.24
C ILE A 1151 26.47 -11.92 -47.24
N ARG A 1152 25.35 -12.60 -46.99
CA ARG A 1152 24.07 -12.37 -47.66
C ARG A 1152 23.07 -11.82 -46.65
N SER A 1153 22.57 -10.61 -46.92
CA SER A 1153 21.56 -9.95 -46.11
C SER A 1153 20.20 -10.03 -46.79
N PHE A 1154 19.18 -10.53 -46.09
CA PHE A 1154 17.78 -10.50 -46.55
C PHE A 1154 17.00 -9.35 -45.89
N ASP A 1155 15.91 -8.91 -46.51
CA ASP A 1155 15.06 -7.82 -46.02
C ASP A 1155 13.68 -8.30 -45.52
N SER A 1156 13.09 -9.29 -46.18
CA SER A 1156 11.81 -9.89 -45.81
C SER A 1156 11.99 -11.01 -44.79
N PHE A 1157 11.22 -10.97 -43.69
CA PHE A 1157 11.09 -12.08 -42.73
C PHE A 1157 10.01 -13.08 -43.17
N ASP A 1158 10.01 -13.44 -44.45
CA ASP A 1158 9.17 -14.52 -44.98
C ASP A 1158 9.94 -15.85 -44.91
N LEU A 1159 9.33 -16.85 -44.27
CA LEU A 1159 10.01 -18.13 -44.02
C LEU A 1159 10.34 -18.89 -45.31
N GLU A 1160 9.49 -18.80 -46.33
CA GLU A 1160 9.70 -19.51 -47.59
C GLU A 1160 10.84 -18.89 -48.40
N ASP A 1161 10.83 -17.56 -48.52
CA ASP A 1161 11.87 -16.81 -49.23
C ASP A 1161 13.24 -16.97 -48.55
N VAL A 1162 13.28 -16.81 -47.22
CA VAL A 1162 14.54 -16.93 -46.47
C VAL A 1162 15.05 -18.37 -46.44
N ALA A 1163 14.17 -19.38 -46.40
CA ALA A 1163 14.59 -20.78 -46.51
C ALA A 1163 15.14 -21.11 -47.90
N PHE A 1164 14.57 -20.53 -48.95
CA PHE A 1164 15.10 -20.64 -50.31
C PHE A 1164 16.50 -20.03 -50.41
N GLU A 1165 16.69 -18.82 -49.88
CA GLU A 1165 18.02 -18.18 -49.82
C GLU A 1165 19.02 -18.97 -48.99
N LEU A 1166 18.61 -19.50 -47.83
CA LEU A 1166 19.45 -20.36 -47.00
C LEU A 1166 19.88 -21.62 -47.77
N ARG A 1167 18.96 -22.24 -48.51
CA ARG A 1167 19.22 -23.44 -49.31
C ARG A 1167 20.19 -23.18 -50.45
N ASN A 1168 20.06 -22.04 -51.15
CA ASN A 1168 20.99 -21.60 -52.19
C ASN A 1168 22.37 -21.32 -51.62
N LEU A 1169 22.45 -20.59 -50.50
CA LEU A 1169 23.70 -20.27 -49.82
C LEU A 1169 24.42 -21.54 -49.35
N ALA A 1170 23.68 -22.54 -48.87
CA ALA A 1170 24.21 -23.84 -48.50
C ALA A 1170 24.83 -24.59 -49.69
N GLU A 1171 24.16 -24.57 -50.85
CA GLU A 1171 24.68 -25.15 -52.10
C GLU A 1171 25.96 -24.46 -52.57
N GLU A 1172 25.96 -23.12 -52.61
CA GLU A 1172 27.12 -22.31 -52.95
C GLU A 1172 28.32 -22.64 -52.04
N SER A 1173 28.06 -22.80 -50.75
CA SER A 1173 29.09 -23.10 -49.74
C SER A 1173 29.82 -24.43 -49.98
N MET A 1174 29.23 -25.36 -50.74
CA MET A 1174 29.86 -26.66 -51.06
C MET A 1174 31.03 -26.51 -52.04
N THR A 1175 31.01 -25.47 -52.88
CA THR A 1175 32.00 -25.23 -53.94
C THR A 1175 32.78 -23.93 -53.76
N ALA A 1176 32.30 -23.02 -52.92
CA ALA A 1176 32.94 -21.75 -52.63
C ALA A 1176 34.34 -21.92 -52.02
N ARG A 1177 35.29 -21.08 -52.47
CA ARG A 1177 36.59 -20.89 -51.84
C ARG A 1177 36.60 -19.47 -51.28
N GLY A 1178 36.31 -19.32 -49.98
CA GLY A 1178 36.29 -18.09 -49.16
C GLY A 1178 36.31 -16.72 -49.87
N GLY A 1179 35.28 -15.89 -49.65
CA GLY A 1179 35.22 -14.51 -50.12
C GLY A 1179 36.05 -13.53 -49.28
N ARG A 1180 36.24 -12.32 -49.82
CA ARG A 1180 37.03 -11.23 -49.19
C ARG A 1180 36.13 -10.12 -48.65
N ALA A 1181 36.65 -9.36 -47.71
CA ALA A 1181 36.07 -8.09 -47.30
C ALA A 1181 36.04 -7.11 -48.48
N LYS A 1182 34.89 -6.45 -48.69
CA LYS A 1182 34.70 -5.40 -49.71
C LYS A 1182 35.20 -4.05 -49.20
N ILE A 1183 35.06 -3.84 -47.89
CA ILE A 1183 35.56 -2.68 -47.14
C ILE A 1183 36.31 -3.24 -45.94
N ASP A 1184 37.44 -2.63 -45.58
CA ASP A 1184 38.14 -2.97 -44.35
C ASP A 1184 37.36 -2.47 -43.13
N TRP A 1185 36.41 -3.28 -42.68
CA TRP A 1185 35.54 -3.00 -41.55
C TRP A 1185 36.25 -3.14 -40.20
N PHE A 1186 37.36 -3.89 -40.14
CA PHE A 1186 38.14 -4.12 -38.93
C PHE A 1186 39.42 -3.27 -38.83
N PHE A 1187 39.62 -2.36 -39.78
CA PHE A 1187 40.67 -1.34 -39.76
C PHE A 1187 42.08 -1.93 -39.58
N ASP A 1188 42.44 -2.91 -40.40
CA ASP A 1188 43.68 -3.69 -40.31
C ASP A 1188 43.90 -4.34 -38.92
N GLY A 1189 42.80 -4.67 -38.22
CA GLY A 1189 42.80 -5.22 -36.86
C GLY A 1189 43.07 -4.18 -35.76
N LYS A 1190 43.15 -2.88 -36.10
CA LYS A 1190 43.52 -1.82 -35.15
C LYS A 1190 42.30 -1.03 -34.69
N SER A 1191 42.11 -0.99 -33.37
CA SER A 1191 41.09 -0.11 -32.76
C SER A 1191 41.51 1.36 -32.83
N ASN A 1192 40.55 2.26 -33.07
CA ASN A 1192 40.76 3.71 -32.94
C ASN A 1192 40.67 4.23 -31.49
N VAL A 1193 40.53 3.35 -30.49
CA VAL A 1193 40.23 3.73 -29.08
C VAL A 1193 41.17 4.80 -28.52
N HIS A 1194 42.47 4.77 -28.84
CA HIS A 1194 43.43 5.77 -28.36
C HIS A 1194 43.21 7.14 -28.98
N GLN A 1195 42.90 7.19 -30.28
CA GLN A 1195 42.57 8.45 -30.95
C GLN A 1195 41.23 9.00 -30.44
N LEU A 1196 40.22 8.14 -30.40
CA LEU A 1196 38.89 8.45 -29.89
C LEU A 1196 38.95 9.01 -28.46
N SER A 1197 39.73 8.37 -27.58
CA SER A 1197 39.92 8.82 -26.20
C SER A 1197 40.48 10.24 -26.13
N ARG A 1198 41.43 10.60 -27.02
CA ARG A 1198 41.98 11.96 -27.12
C ARG A 1198 40.94 12.96 -27.61
N ASP A 1199 40.13 12.58 -28.59
CA ASP A 1199 39.11 13.47 -29.18
C ASP A 1199 37.95 13.73 -28.21
N VAL A 1200 37.52 12.71 -27.46
CA VAL A 1200 36.56 12.85 -26.36
C VAL A 1200 37.16 13.69 -25.23
N ALA A 1201 38.41 13.44 -24.82
CA ALA A 1201 39.09 14.26 -23.80
C ALA A 1201 39.19 15.74 -24.22
N ASN A 1202 39.46 16.02 -25.50
CA ASN A 1202 39.46 17.38 -26.02
C ASN A 1202 38.07 18.03 -25.97
N SER A 1203 37.01 17.26 -26.25
CA SER A 1203 35.62 17.73 -26.12
C SER A 1203 35.28 18.06 -24.66
N VAL A 1204 35.71 17.22 -23.71
CA VAL A 1204 35.56 17.47 -22.27
C VAL A 1204 36.32 18.72 -21.83
N ARG A 1205 37.57 18.92 -22.28
CA ARG A 1205 38.35 20.14 -21.96
C ARG A 1205 37.66 21.42 -22.43
N ARG A 1206 37.00 21.40 -23.60
CA ARG A 1206 36.28 22.57 -24.13
C ARG A 1206 35.15 23.04 -23.21
N LEU A 1207 34.54 22.15 -22.43
CA LEU A 1207 33.50 22.51 -21.45
C LEU A 1207 34.04 23.46 -20.37
N PHE A 1208 35.34 23.39 -20.06
CA PHE A 1208 36.00 24.26 -19.09
C PHE A 1208 36.69 25.47 -19.71
N SER A 1209 36.78 25.50 -21.05
CA SER A 1209 37.47 26.56 -21.81
C SER A 1209 36.53 27.68 -22.28
N ALA A 1210 35.21 27.50 -22.11
CA ALA A 1210 34.16 28.43 -22.54
C ALA A 1210 33.73 29.42 -21.45
N GLY A 1211 34.54 29.58 -20.38
CA GLY A 1211 34.32 30.52 -19.28
C GLY A 1211 35.13 31.79 -19.42
#